data_AF-A0A1C3ETM5-F1
#
_entry.id   AF-A0A1C3ETM5-F1
#
_cell.length_a   1.000
_cell.length_b   1.000
_cell.length_c   1.000
_cell.angle_alpha   90.00
_cell.angle_beta   90.00
_cell.angle_gamma   90.00
#
_symmetry.space_group_name_H-M   'P 1'
#
loop_
_entity.id
_entity.type
_entity.pdbx_description
1 polymer ?
#
loop_
_entity_poly.entity_id
_entity_poly.type
_entity_poly.pdbx_seq_one_letter_code
_entity_poly.pdbx_strand_id
1 'polypeptide(L)'
;MNPTLISIAQWSDWMSRCSLTLWCLATIVALPATSWAIERAAKTDRSPRIAGYERYHGQTLGDAADEEEDRQPVDELALGRLLVGELNCVACHATSHELKQVLLSKQAPRLTNVSQRVQPEWILEYLADPHQAKPGTTMPHILGALPENERASAALALTHFLASDKALRNSFVDRGLANKGANTFQRVGCAACHNLPKDGAEDWKTSVSLAHVSQKYTVESLTRFLKEPHEARPSARMPSLNLKDEEIREIVAWFFRDLTFPPNLTYAYYEGSWENLPDFSKLKAVSSGETSGFDVEIAPKKSNYGLVFTGTIDVPAAGEYQFWITSDDGSELKIDGASVAKMDGIHPAQTKAGKTRLEAGQHPVVVEFFQQGGGAELKVEVQGPKLSRRPLESLLVALPTKASAGQELAKRPFEFDPNLAAQGKELFTALNCAACHEYKQGNDTLKPQNQATELAKIDLAKGCLAESVSGKSANYRLSEAQRSSIQQALKALKDVASQPEALAALTSGPAKIHQTFLAFNCYACHQRGLYGGAEKIRDSVFETTMKEMGDEGRLPPSLNGVGDKLRDDWLAKLLNEGANNRQNYMLTHMPRYGSGAIGHLKDLLIASDRKPEPAPDTIAKFNEPDYRIKAAGRHMVGGNSLSCIKCHDFGQYPSIGIRAINLASMTSRLREDWFVRYLANPQEYRPGTRMPAAWPFGTTSFSMFRRETAESSRMS
;
A
#
# COMPACT_ATOMS: atom_id res chain seq x y z
N MET A 1 -10.61 -45.76 39.93
CA MET A 1 -10.79 -47.05 39.22
C MET A 1 -10.35 -46.83 37.78
N ASN A 2 -9.43 -47.65 37.30
CA ASN A 2 -8.69 -47.50 36.03
C ASN A 2 -9.37 -48.35 34.91
N PRO A 3 -8.93 -48.35 33.64
CA PRO A 3 -9.51 -47.59 32.50
C PRO A 3 -9.80 -48.49 31.27
N THR A 4 -9.80 -47.92 30.04
CA THR A 4 -9.72 -48.50 28.65
C THR A 4 -11.02 -48.59 27.83
N LEU A 5 -11.11 -48.39 26.49
CA LEU A 5 -10.28 -47.90 25.35
C LEU A 5 -11.21 -47.88 24.07
N ILE A 6 -10.99 -46.97 23.09
CA ILE A 6 -10.99 -47.20 21.59
C ILE A 6 -12.35 -47.64 20.91
N SER A 7 -12.87 -47.20 19.74
CA SER A 7 -12.38 -46.48 18.53
C SER A 7 -13.41 -46.52 17.35
N ILE A 8 -13.39 -45.48 16.49
CA ILE A 8 -13.48 -45.44 14.99
C ILE A 8 -14.81 -45.75 14.24
N ALA A 9 -15.31 -44.71 13.53
CA ALA A 9 -15.67 -44.57 12.08
C ALA A 9 -16.61 -45.62 11.38
N GLN A 10 -17.30 -45.41 10.26
CA GLN A 10 -17.67 -44.34 9.31
C GLN A 10 -18.66 -45.01 8.30
N TRP A 11 -19.52 -44.23 7.63
CA TRP A 11 -20.01 -44.40 6.23
C TRP A 11 -21.22 -45.27 5.83
N SER A 12 -21.86 -44.77 4.75
CA SER A 12 -22.94 -45.28 3.88
C SER A 12 -24.38 -45.04 4.38
N ASP A 13 -25.17 -44.07 3.88
CA ASP A 13 -25.49 -43.57 2.53
C ASP A 13 -26.55 -44.41 1.78
N TRP A 14 -27.42 -43.68 1.06
CA TRP A 14 -28.36 -44.12 0.01
C TRP A 14 -29.83 -44.48 0.31
N MET A 15 -30.66 -43.45 0.06
CA MET A 15 -31.75 -43.42 -0.93
C MET A 15 -32.67 -44.65 -1.07
N SER A 16 -33.91 -44.48 -0.63
CA SER A 16 -35.05 -44.95 -1.40
C SER A 16 -36.37 -44.25 -1.05
N ARG A 17 -36.94 -43.63 -2.10
CA ARG A 17 -38.37 -43.68 -2.48
C ARG A 17 -39.34 -42.76 -1.72
N CYS A 18 -39.89 -41.77 -2.46
CA CYS A 18 -41.34 -41.59 -2.57
C CYS A 18 -41.72 -40.61 -3.71
N SER A 19 -41.81 -41.17 -4.92
CA SER A 19 -42.90 -41.10 -5.90
C SER A 19 -44.11 -40.15 -5.72
N LEU A 20 -44.37 -39.39 -6.81
CA LEU A 20 -45.64 -39.22 -7.57
C LEU A 20 -46.80 -38.36 -6.99
N THR A 21 -47.03 -37.11 -7.48
CA THR A 21 -48.05 -36.63 -8.50
C THR A 21 -49.49 -36.40 -7.96
N LEU A 22 -50.34 -35.42 -8.33
CA LEU A 22 -50.43 -34.41 -9.39
C LEU A 22 -51.56 -33.37 -9.04
N TRP A 23 -51.40 -32.10 -9.48
CA TRP A 23 -52.40 -31.10 -9.97
C TRP A 23 -53.46 -30.42 -9.06
N CYS A 24 -53.37 -29.07 -8.96
CA CYS A 24 -54.42 -28.16 -9.45
C CYS A 24 -53.97 -26.67 -9.51
N LEU A 25 -54.13 -26.09 -10.71
CA LEU A 25 -54.56 -24.74 -11.09
C LEU A 25 -53.89 -23.44 -10.57
N ALA A 26 -53.53 -22.65 -11.58
CA ALA A 26 -52.95 -21.32 -11.56
C ALA A 26 -53.80 -20.23 -10.88
N THR A 27 -53.13 -19.40 -10.07
CA THR A 27 -53.40 -17.96 -9.93
C THR A 27 -52.07 -17.26 -9.66
N ILE A 28 -51.38 -16.85 -10.73
CA ILE A 28 -50.20 -15.99 -10.63
C ILE A 28 -50.73 -14.56 -10.43
N VAL A 29 -50.73 -14.10 -9.18
CA VAL A 29 -50.75 -12.66 -8.89
C VAL A 29 -49.32 -12.17 -9.06
N ALA A 30 -49.07 -11.45 -10.15
CA ALA A 30 -47.83 -10.73 -10.37
C ALA A 30 -47.75 -9.57 -9.35
N LEU A 31 -47.04 -9.80 -8.24
CA LEU A 31 -46.53 -8.73 -7.39
C LEU A 31 -45.16 -8.31 -7.94
N PRO A 32 -44.89 -7.00 -8.09
CA PRO A 32 -43.68 -6.52 -8.74
C PRO A 32 -42.45 -6.86 -7.89
N ALA A 33 -41.42 -7.37 -8.54
CA ALA A 33 -40.09 -7.65 -8.00
C ALA A 33 -39.31 -6.38 -7.57
N THR A 34 -40.00 -5.34 -7.14
CA THR A 34 -39.41 -4.05 -6.75
C THR A 34 -39.22 -3.94 -5.24
N SER A 35 -39.95 -4.69 -4.41
CA SER A 35 -39.78 -4.64 -2.94
C SER A 35 -38.59 -5.45 -2.42
N TRP A 36 -38.24 -6.57 -3.04
CA TRP A 36 -37.08 -7.38 -2.64
C TRP A 36 -35.72 -6.79 -3.05
N ALA A 37 -35.69 -5.90 -4.06
CA ALA A 37 -34.49 -5.19 -4.47
C ALA A 37 -34.22 -3.92 -3.63
N ILE A 38 -35.26 -3.34 -3.01
CA ILE A 38 -35.15 -2.14 -2.16
C ILE A 38 -34.72 -2.52 -0.74
N GLU A 39 -35.10 -3.71 -0.23
CA GLU A 39 -34.70 -4.15 1.12
C GLU A 39 -33.27 -4.71 1.23
N ARG A 40 -32.65 -5.21 0.14
CA ARG A 40 -31.20 -5.54 0.15
C ARG A 40 -30.28 -4.33 0.00
N ALA A 41 -30.82 -3.17 -0.35
CA ALA A 41 -30.11 -1.90 -0.24
C ALA A 41 -30.09 -1.36 1.21
N ALA A 42 -30.57 -2.14 2.19
CA ALA A 42 -30.40 -1.86 3.61
C ALA A 42 -28.90 -1.86 3.99
N LYS A 43 -28.37 -0.64 4.10
CA LYS A 43 -27.23 -0.21 4.94
C LYS A 43 -25.93 -0.98 4.76
N THR A 44 -25.24 -0.74 3.64
CA THR A 44 -23.77 -0.80 3.71
C THR A 44 -23.31 0.31 4.66
N ASP A 45 -22.61 -0.05 5.74
CA ASP A 45 -21.98 0.93 6.63
C ASP A 45 -20.93 1.72 5.84
N ARG A 46 -21.23 2.99 5.61
CA ARG A 46 -20.40 3.93 4.82
C ARG A 46 -19.69 4.95 5.71
N SER A 47 -19.71 4.72 7.03
CA SER A 47 -18.97 5.55 7.97
C SER A 47 -17.47 5.52 7.67
N PRO A 48 -16.70 6.55 8.10
CA PRO A 48 -15.27 6.61 7.88
C PRO A 48 -14.57 5.39 8.48
N ARG A 49 -13.61 4.79 7.77
CA ARG A 49 -12.82 3.67 8.28
C ARG A 49 -11.45 4.15 8.73
N ILE A 50 -11.17 3.95 10.01
CA ILE A 50 -9.90 4.32 10.63
C ILE A 50 -9.34 3.05 11.26
N ALA A 51 -8.33 2.44 10.65
CA ALA A 51 -7.85 1.11 11.01
C ALA A 51 -7.49 0.97 12.50
N GLY A 52 -6.87 1.99 13.10
CA GLY A 52 -6.57 2.01 14.52
C GLY A 52 -7.82 2.07 15.42
N TYR A 53 -8.92 2.65 14.95
CA TYR A 53 -10.20 2.63 15.66
C TYR A 53 -10.85 1.25 15.52
N GLU A 54 -11.04 0.79 14.28
CA GLU A 54 -11.72 -0.48 13.97
C GLU A 54 -11.02 -1.70 14.56
N ARG A 55 -9.71 -1.63 14.80
CA ARG A 55 -8.92 -2.72 15.41
C ARG A 55 -9.31 -2.99 16.86
N TYR A 56 -9.66 -1.95 17.60
CA TYR A 56 -9.88 -2.03 19.06
C TYR A 56 -11.32 -1.74 19.47
N HIS A 57 -12.02 -0.93 18.69
CA HIS A 57 -13.39 -0.57 18.97
C HIS A 57 -14.33 -1.78 18.79
N GLY A 58 -15.23 -1.98 19.76
CA GLY A 58 -16.19 -3.09 19.72
C GLY A 58 -15.56 -4.45 20.03
N GLN A 59 -14.25 -4.51 20.35
CA GLN A 59 -13.75 -5.59 21.17
C GLN A 59 -14.40 -5.43 22.54
N THR A 60 -15.48 -6.19 22.79
CA THR A 60 -15.89 -6.43 24.17
C THR A 60 -14.67 -6.99 24.90
N LEU A 61 -14.57 -6.72 26.21
CA LEU A 61 -13.83 -7.59 27.13
C LEU A 61 -14.49 -9.00 27.15
N GLY A 62 -14.74 -9.59 25.98
CA GLY A 62 -15.81 -10.56 25.76
C GLY A 62 -15.58 -11.46 24.56
N ASP A 63 -15.46 -10.95 23.34
CA ASP A 63 -15.76 -11.77 22.17
C ASP A 63 -14.61 -11.84 21.14
N ALA A 64 -14.19 -13.09 20.87
CA ALA A 64 -13.25 -13.57 19.85
C ALA A 64 -11.74 -13.62 20.17
N ALA A 65 -11.38 -13.64 21.45
CA ALA A 65 -10.21 -14.38 21.91
C ALA A 65 -10.73 -15.61 22.67
N ASP A 66 -10.35 -16.82 22.23
CA ASP A 66 -10.77 -18.07 22.88
C ASP A 66 -10.29 -18.18 24.34
N GLU A 67 -9.43 -17.25 24.78
CA GLU A 67 -8.86 -17.15 26.13
C GLU A 67 -8.86 -15.69 26.62
N GLU A 68 -9.17 -15.48 27.90
CA GLU A 68 -9.21 -14.16 28.57
C GLU A 68 -7.84 -13.45 28.58
N GLU A 69 -6.75 -14.21 28.41
CA GLU A 69 -5.35 -13.76 28.39
C GLU A 69 -4.95 -13.07 27.07
N ASP A 70 -5.70 -13.28 25.99
CA ASP A 70 -5.44 -12.74 24.64
C ASP A 70 -6.15 -11.39 24.36
N ARG A 71 -6.97 -10.89 25.30
CA ARG A 71 -7.72 -9.63 25.12
C ARG A 71 -6.81 -8.41 25.27
N GLN A 72 -6.68 -7.63 24.20
CA GLN A 72 -5.95 -6.36 24.25
C GLN A 72 -6.78 -5.31 24.99
N PRO A 73 -6.17 -4.53 25.91
CA PRO A 73 -6.91 -3.47 26.62
C PRO A 73 -7.41 -2.39 25.65
N VAL A 74 -8.61 -1.86 25.90
CA VAL A 74 -9.23 -0.81 25.08
C VAL A 74 -9.18 0.54 25.81
N ASP A 75 -8.48 1.53 25.25
CA ASP A 75 -8.54 2.92 25.70
C ASP A 75 -9.55 3.71 24.84
N GLU A 76 -10.82 3.67 25.24
CA GLU A 76 -11.93 4.34 24.53
C GLU A 76 -11.70 5.85 24.31
N LEU A 77 -11.03 6.52 25.27
CA LEU A 77 -10.71 7.94 25.12
C LEU A 77 -9.60 8.15 24.07
N ALA A 78 -8.60 7.26 23.98
CA ALA A 78 -7.62 7.29 22.89
C ALA A 78 -8.27 7.04 21.53
N LEU A 79 -9.21 6.12 21.45
CA LEU A 79 -9.97 5.83 20.23
C LEU A 79 -10.80 7.05 19.80
N GLY A 80 -11.50 7.73 20.72
CA GLY A 80 -12.21 8.97 20.42
C GLY A 80 -11.28 10.11 19.99
N ARG A 81 -10.13 10.29 20.65
CA ARG A 81 -9.10 11.27 20.24
C ARG A 81 -8.54 10.95 18.85
N LEU A 82 -8.35 9.67 18.55
CA LEU A 82 -7.90 9.20 17.24
C LEU A 82 -8.90 9.61 16.16
N LEU A 83 -10.21 9.41 16.38
CA LEU A 83 -11.25 9.85 15.45
C LEU A 83 -11.21 11.36 15.21
N VAL A 84 -11.11 12.17 16.27
CA VAL A 84 -11.01 13.65 16.16
C VAL A 84 -9.80 14.07 15.33
N GLY A 85 -8.66 13.38 15.51
CA GLY A 85 -7.44 13.58 14.74
C GLY A 85 -7.59 13.18 13.26
N GLU A 86 -8.07 11.97 13.00
CA GLU A 86 -8.18 11.39 11.66
C GLU A 86 -9.27 12.03 10.79
N LEU A 87 -10.33 12.57 11.40
CA LEU A 87 -11.37 13.36 10.74
C LEU A 87 -11.00 14.85 10.62
N ASN A 88 -9.83 15.23 11.17
CA ASN A 88 -9.23 16.54 11.07
C ASN A 88 -10.13 17.68 11.60
N CYS A 89 -10.81 17.47 12.73
CA CYS A 89 -11.75 18.46 13.29
C CYS A 89 -11.08 19.83 13.53
N VAL A 90 -9.78 19.85 13.84
CA VAL A 90 -9.02 21.08 14.13
C VAL A 90 -8.75 21.94 12.89
N ALA A 91 -9.07 21.46 11.68
CA ALA A 91 -9.00 22.27 10.47
C ALA A 91 -10.02 23.41 10.48
N CYS A 92 -11.21 23.15 11.04
CA CYS A 92 -12.28 24.15 11.15
C CYS A 92 -12.41 24.70 12.57
N HIS A 93 -12.18 23.85 13.59
CA HIS A 93 -12.36 24.21 15.00
C HIS A 93 -11.02 24.67 15.61
N ALA A 94 -10.96 25.93 16.07
CA ALA A 94 -9.80 26.42 16.81
C ALA A 94 -9.54 25.59 18.09
N THR A 95 -8.27 25.43 18.44
CA THR A 95 -7.82 24.79 19.69
C THR A 95 -6.36 25.18 20.00
N SER A 96 -5.91 24.93 21.23
CA SER A 96 -4.56 25.25 21.70
C SER A 96 -3.47 24.43 20.98
N HIS A 97 -2.21 24.86 21.07
CA HIS A 97 -1.10 24.16 20.44
C HIS A 97 -0.91 22.76 21.02
N GLU A 98 -1.02 22.63 22.33
CA GLU A 98 -0.86 21.39 23.10
C GLU A 98 -1.94 20.37 22.73
N LEU A 99 -3.20 20.81 22.62
CA LEU A 99 -4.29 19.95 22.18
C LEU A 99 -4.14 19.48 20.73
N LYS A 100 -3.59 20.32 19.83
CA LYS A 100 -3.23 19.87 18.47
C LYS A 100 -2.18 18.76 18.52
N GLN A 101 -1.21 18.86 19.42
CA GLN A 101 -0.23 17.78 19.61
C GLN A 101 -0.92 16.51 20.09
N VAL A 102 -1.80 16.56 21.08
CA VAL A 102 -2.54 15.37 21.57
C VAL A 102 -3.33 14.69 20.44
N LEU A 103 -4.04 15.48 19.62
CA LEU A 103 -4.96 14.96 18.60
C LEU A 103 -4.28 14.37 17.36
N LEU A 104 -3.04 14.75 17.04
CA LEU A 104 -2.31 14.26 15.85
C LEU A 104 -3.12 14.38 14.55
N SER A 105 -3.63 15.58 14.27
CA SER A 105 -4.58 15.77 13.18
C SER A 105 -4.01 15.45 11.81
N LYS A 106 -4.81 14.72 11.02
CA LYS A 106 -4.44 14.28 9.68
C LYS A 106 -4.68 15.38 8.66
N GLN A 107 -3.58 16.01 8.23
CA GLN A 107 -3.63 16.92 7.10
C GLN A 107 -4.21 16.21 5.86
N ALA A 108 -5.20 16.85 5.22
CA ALA A 108 -5.83 16.33 4.02
C ALA A 108 -4.88 16.40 2.81
N PRO A 109 -5.15 15.66 1.72
CA PRO A 109 -4.30 15.68 0.53
C PRO A 109 -4.16 17.09 -0.06
N ARG A 110 -2.97 17.41 -0.58
CA ARG A 110 -2.75 18.64 -1.34
C ARG A 110 -3.52 18.59 -2.65
N LEU A 111 -4.22 19.67 -2.99
CA LEU A 111 -5.03 19.77 -4.22
C LEU A 111 -4.38 20.62 -5.30
N THR A 112 -3.27 21.31 -5.01
CA THR A 112 -2.42 21.94 -6.03
C THR A 112 -2.09 20.91 -7.12
N ASN A 113 -2.35 21.26 -8.38
CA ASN A 113 -2.14 20.41 -9.56
C ASN A 113 -2.75 19.00 -9.42
N VAL A 114 -3.91 18.87 -8.76
CA VAL A 114 -4.56 17.54 -8.59
C VAL A 114 -4.95 16.91 -9.92
N SER A 115 -5.28 17.72 -10.93
CA SER A 115 -5.53 17.27 -12.30
C SER A 115 -4.36 16.51 -12.93
N GLN A 116 -3.12 16.69 -12.46
CA GLN A 116 -1.96 15.94 -12.95
C GLN A 116 -1.81 14.57 -12.30
N ARG A 117 -2.70 14.24 -11.35
CA ARG A 117 -2.61 13.04 -10.50
C ARG A 117 -3.91 12.25 -10.41
N VAL A 118 -5.06 12.88 -10.65
CA VAL A 118 -6.37 12.27 -10.48
C VAL A 118 -7.22 12.60 -11.71
N GLN A 119 -7.89 11.59 -12.25
CA GLN A 119 -8.78 11.74 -13.41
C GLN A 119 -9.96 12.68 -13.07
N PRO A 120 -10.29 13.69 -13.90
CA PRO A 120 -11.38 14.63 -13.63
C PRO A 120 -12.74 13.96 -13.41
N GLU A 121 -13.02 12.88 -14.14
CA GLU A 121 -14.25 12.09 -14.02
C GLU A 121 -14.36 11.50 -12.60
N TRP A 122 -13.25 11.01 -12.05
CA TRP A 122 -13.20 10.56 -10.65
C TRP A 122 -13.36 11.71 -9.66
N ILE A 123 -12.81 12.90 -9.94
CA ILE A 123 -13.00 14.08 -9.06
C ILE A 123 -14.47 14.43 -8.99
N LEU A 124 -15.18 14.45 -10.13
CA LEU A 124 -16.60 14.73 -10.19
C LEU A 124 -17.43 13.72 -9.40
N GLU A 125 -17.24 12.42 -9.67
CA GLU A 125 -17.93 11.34 -8.95
C GLU A 125 -17.66 11.40 -7.44
N TYR A 126 -16.41 11.60 -7.06
CA TYR A 126 -15.99 11.64 -5.67
C TYR A 126 -16.50 12.88 -4.93
N LEU A 127 -16.61 14.04 -5.58
CA LEU A 127 -17.20 15.24 -4.97
C LEU A 127 -18.72 15.14 -4.83
N ALA A 128 -19.39 14.48 -5.77
CA ALA A 128 -20.84 14.30 -5.75
C ALA A 128 -21.31 13.49 -4.52
N ASP A 129 -20.61 12.40 -4.19
CA ASP A 129 -20.77 11.68 -2.92
C ASP A 129 -19.49 10.90 -2.56
N PRO A 130 -18.62 11.45 -1.69
CA PRO A 130 -17.35 10.82 -1.32
C PRO A 130 -17.51 9.42 -0.71
N HIS A 131 -18.59 9.21 0.04
CA HIS A 131 -18.83 7.97 0.78
C HIS A 131 -19.48 6.88 -0.10
N GLN A 132 -20.12 7.27 -1.21
CA GLN A 132 -20.57 6.36 -2.25
C GLN A 132 -19.39 5.96 -3.16
N ALA A 133 -18.62 6.93 -3.64
CA ALA A 133 -17.49 6.69 -4.54
C ALA A 133 -16.35 5.92 -3.83
N LYS A 134 -16.08 6.25 -2.56
CA LYS A 134 -15.08 5.55 -1.73
C LYS A 134 -15.65 5.26 -0.34
N PRO A 135 -16.32 4.12 -0.14
CA PRO A 135 -16.75 3.66 1.17
C PRO A 135 -15.61 3.69 2.19
N GLY A 136 -15.89 4.12 3.42
CA GLY A 136 -14.86 4.26 4.45
C GLY A 136 -13.98 5.51 4.32
N THR A 137 -14.27 6.44 3.42
CA THR A 137 -13.50 7.68 3.32
C THR A 137 -13.62 8.58 4.55
N THR A 138 -12.56 9.33 4.83
CA THR A 138 -12.50 10.35 5.90
C THR A 138 -12.83 11.75 5.39
N MET A 139 -13.03 11.90 4.07
CA MET A 139 -13.52 13.16 3.51
C MET A 139 -15.02 13.25 3.71
N PRO A 140 -15.53 14.31 4.37
CA PRO A 140 -16.96 14.47 4.55
C PRO A 140 -17.66 14.82 3.23
N HIS A 141 -18.95 14.50 3.14
CA HIS A 141 -19.82 14.97 2.09
C HIS A 141 -20.18 16.45 2.30
N ILE A 142 -19.28 17.35 1.89
CA ILE A 142 -19.45 18.81 2.02
C ILE A 142 -20.63 19.32 1.18
N LEU A 143 -20.83 18.79 -0.03
CA LEU A 143 -21.93 19.21 -0.91
C LEU A 143 -23.31 18.79 -0.37
N GLY A 144 -23.36 17.86 0.59
CA GLY A 144 -24.60 17.51 1.29
C GLY A 144 -25.24 18.69 2.02
N ALA A 145 -24.46 19.73 2.35
CA ALA A 145 -24.96 20.96 2.96
C ALA A 145 -25.69 21.90 1.97
N LEU A 146 -25.56 21.67 0.66
CA LEU A 146 -26.23 22.44 -0.37
C LEU A 146 -27.64 21.87 -0.68
N PRO A 147 -28.56 22.70 -1.19
CA PRO A 147 -29.82 22.25 -1.79
C PRO A 147 -29.56 21.18 -2.85
N GLU A 148 -30.40 20.13 -2.89
CA GLU A 148 -30.19 18.96 -3.74
C GLU A 148 -30.01 19.30 -5.22
N ASN A 149 -30.78 20.28 -5.73
CA ASN A 149 -30.73 20.78 -7.10
C ASN A 149 -29.42 21.52 -7.44
N GLU A 150 -28.66 21.99 -6.45
CA GLU A 150 -27.40 22.72 -6.67
C GLU A 150 -26.18 21.80 -6.62
N ARG A 151 -26.27 20.65 -5.95
CA ARG A 151 -25.12 19.77 -5.66
C ARG A 151 -24.35 19.34 -6.92
N ALA A 152 -25.08 18.90 -7.96
CA ALA A 152 -24.47 18.45 -9.20
C ALA A 152 -23.70 19.58 -9.90
N SER A 153 -24.30 20.77 -9.97
CA SER A 153 -23.65 21.94 -10.58
C SER A 153 -22.42 22.41 -9.79
N ALA A 154 -22.49 22.35 -8.45
CA ALA A 154 -21.35 22.68 -7.59
C ALA A 154 -20.21 21.68 -7.73
N ALA A 155 -20.51 20.37 -7.78
CA ALA A 155 -19.52 19.31 -8.03
C ALA A 155 -18.82 19.50 -9.38
N LEU A 156 -19.60 19.83 -10.42
CA LEU A 156 -19.07 20.11 -11.75
C LEU A 156 -18.14 21.32 -11.74
N ALA A 157 -18.59 22.47 -11.24
CA ALA A 157 -17.78 23.68 -11.18
C ALA A 157 -16.47 23.46 -10.38
N LEU A 158 -16.54 22.82 -9.21
CA LEU A 158 -15.37 22.45 -8.43
C LEU A 158 -14.42 21.53 -9.19
N THR A 159 -14.95 20.56 -9.95
CA THR A 159 -14.14 19.68 -10.79
C THR A 159 -13.39 20.48 -11.85
N HIS A 160 -14.05 21.41 -12.52
CA HIS A 160 -13.41 22.30 -13.49
C HIS A 160 -12.32 23.17 -12.87
N PHE A 161 -12.52 23.68 -11.65
CA PHE A 161 -11.49 24.43 -10.93
C PHE A 161 -10.26 23.57 -10.56
N LEU A 162 -10.50 22.31 -10.20
CA LEU A 162 -9.45 21.36 -9.84
C LEU A 162 -8.78 20.71 -11.06
N ALA A 163 -9.46 20.73 -12.21
CA ALA A 163 -8.99 20.23 -13.50
C ALA A 163 -8.00 21.20 -14.17
N SER A 164 -7.45 20.77 -15.31
CA SER A 164 -6.64 21.60 -16.20
C SER A 164 -7.03 21.34 -17.65
N ASP A 165 -6.61 22.24 -18.55
CA ASP A 165 -6.70 22.07 -20.00
C ASP A 165 -5.92 20.84 -20.52
N LYS A 166 -4.94 20.35 -19.76
CA LYS A 166 -4.21 19.12 -20.04
C LYS A 166 -4.91 17.90 -19.44
N ALA A 167 -5.42 17.04 -20.30
CA ALA A 167 -6.00 15.75 -19.91
C ALA A 167 -4.92 14.75 -19.47
N LEU A 168 -5.22 14.02 -18.38
CA LEU A 168 -4.45 12.82 -18.05
C LEU A 168 -4.77 11.72 -19.05
N ARG A 169 -3.74 11.04 -19.54
CA ARG A 169 -3.90 9.88 -20.42
C ARG A 169 -3.42 8.63 -19.72
N ASN A 170 -4.22 7.59 -19.80
CA ASN A 170 -3.77 6.25 -19.44
C ASN A 170 -2.79 5.73 -20.49
N SER A 171 -1.90 4.84 -20.07
CA SER A 171 -0.97 4.13 -20.93
C SER A 171 -1.15 2.63 -20.76
N PHE A 172 -0.71 1.87 -21.76
CA PHE A 172 -0.68 0.41 -21.66
C PHE A 172 0.23 -0.05 -20.52
N VAL A 173 -0.10 -1.22 -19.96
CA VAL A 173 0.70 -1.91 -18.95
C VAL A 173 1.14 -3.28 -19.47
N ASP A 174 2.30 -3.72 -19.02
CA ASP A 174 2.84 -5.04 -19.33
C ASP A 174 2.01 -6.12 -18.60
N ARG A 175 1.27 -6.94 -19.35
CA ARG A 175 0.42 -8.01 -18.79
C ARG A 175 1.24 -9.09 -18.07
N GLY A 176 2.47 -9.36 -18.50
CA GLY A 176 3.37 -10.30 -17.83
C GLY A 176 3.76 -9.83 -16.42
N LEU A 177 3.89 -8.51 -16.22
CA LEU A 177 4.12 -7.92 -14.89
C LEU A 177 2.86 -7.94 -14.01
N ALA A 178 1.66 -7.84 -14.59
CA ALA A 178 0.41 -7.83 -13.83
C ALA A 178 0.22 -9.10 -12.98
N ASN A 179 0.64 -10.27 -13.48
CA ASN A 179 0.60 -11.52 -12.73
C ASN A 179 1.53 -11.52 -11.51
N LYS A 180 2.68 -10.85 -11.60
CA LYS A 180 3.63 -10.70 -10.47
C LYS A 180 3.15 -9.67 -9.45
N GLY A 181 2.46 -8.63 -9.90
CA GLY A 181 2.06 -7.50 -9.07
C GLY A 181 1.20 -7.86 -7.86
N ALA A 182 0.33 -8.87 -7.96
CA ALA A 182 -0.46 -9.35 -6.82
C ALA A 182 0.42 -9.90 -5.68
N ASN A 183 1.42 -10.74 -6.02
CA ASN A 183 2.36 -11.27 -5.05
C ASN A 183 3.23 -10.14 -4.47
N THR A 184 3.77 -9.28 -5.33
CA THR A 184 4.60 -8.15 -4.90
C THR A 184 3.83 -7.24 -3.94
N PHE A 185 2.55 -6.96 -4.20
CA PHE A 185 1.69 -6.17 -3.31
C PHE A 185 1.58 -6.77 -1.90
N GLN A 186 1.39 -8.08 -1.78
CA GLN A 186 1.33 -8.78 -0.49
C GLN A 186 2.68 -8.73 0.21
N ARG A 187 3.71 -9.16 -0.52
CA ARG A 187 5.06 -9.37 -0.03
C ARG A 187 5.72 -8.12 0.54
N VAL A 188 5.59 -6.98 -0.15
CA VAL A 188 6.22 -5.71 0.29
C VAL A 188 5.49 -5.05 1.47
N GLY A 189 4.31 -5.56 1.85
CA GLY A 189 3.57 -5.12 3.04
C GLY A 189 2.34 -4.25 2.78
N CYS A 190 1.92 -4.04 1.52
CA CYS A 190 0.72 -3.23 1.25
C CYS A 190 -0.54 -3.84 1.91
N ALA A 191 -0.64 -5.17 1.88
CA ALA A 191 -1.76 -5.91 2.45
C ALA A 191 -1.84 -5.88 3.99
N ALA A 192 -0.84 -5.33 4.69
CA ALA A 192 -0.95 -5.06 6.13
C ALA A 192 -1.91 -3.90 6.43
N CYS A 193 -2.13 -2.98 5.49
CA CYS A 193 -3.01 -1.82 5.64
C CYS A 193 -4.16 -1.78 4.61
N HIS A 194 -3.98 -2.43 3.46
CA HIS A 194 -4.90 -2.35 2.34
C HIS A 194 -5.54 -3.70 2.04
N ASN A 195 -6.78 -3.65 1.55
CA ASN A 195 -7.44 -4.78 0.91
C ASN A 195 -7.89 -4.40 -0.51
N LEU A 196 -8.08 -5.42 -1.35
CA LEU A 196 -8.55 -5.27 -2.71
C LEU A 196 -9.86 -6.07 -2.89
N PRO A 197 -11.02 -5.40 -2.80
CA PRO A 197 -12.32 -6.08 -2.89
C PRO A 197 -12.69 -6.66 -4.26
N LYS A 198 -11.80 -6.61 -5.27
CA LYS A 198 -12.18 -6.98 -6.64
C LYS A 198 -12.17 -8.49 -6.94
N ASP A 199 -11.59 -9.31 -6.07
CA ASP A 199 -11.43 -10.75 -6.32
C ASP A 199 -12.18 -11.62 -5.28
N GLY A 200 -13.33 -11.15 -4.78
CA GLY A 200 -14.11 -11.87 -3.75
C GLY A 200 -13.48 -11.85 -2.35
N ALA A 201 -12.42 -11.06 -2.15
CA ALA A 201 -11.79 -10.89 -0.85
C ALA A 201 -12.72 -10.18 0.14
N GLU A 202 -12.73 -10.67 1.38
CA GLU A 202 -13.50 -10.08 2.47
C GLU A 202 -13.16 -8.60 2.70
N ASP A 203 -14.20 -7.81 2.98
CA ASP A 203 -14.05 -6.39 3.25
C ASP A 203 -13.70 -6.14 4.73
N TRP A 204 -12.40 -6.24 5.04
CA TRP A 204 -11.91 -6.04 6.41
C TRP A 204 -12.01 -4.58 6.86
N LYS A 205 -12.74 -4.30 7.95
CA LYS A 205 -12.88 -2.95 8.51
C LYS A 205 -11.55 -2.32 8.93
N THR A 206 -10.56 -3.13 9.31
CA THR A 206 -9.19 -2.68 9.64
C THR A 206 -8.34 -2.37 8.41
N SER A 207 -8.89 -2.47 7.19
CA SER A 207 -8.21 -2.16 5.92
C SER A 207 -8.77 -0.92 5.23
N VAL A 208 -7.91 -0.28 4.43
CA VAL A 208 -8.32 0.72 3.44
C VAL A 208 -8.47 0.04 2.07
N SER A 209 -9.70 0.00 1.56
CA SER A 209 -10.01 -0.53 0.23
C SER A 209 -9.36 0.27 -0.90
N LEU A 210 -8.82 -0.47 -1.87
CA LEU A 210 -8.18 0.05 -3.09
C LEU A 210 -8.96 -0.27 -4.38
N ALA A 211 -10.24 -0.66 -4.30
CA ALA A 211 -11.07 -1.03 -5.46
C ALA A 211 -11.15 0.07 -6.56
N HIS A 212 -11.02 1.34 -6.16
CA HIS A 212 -11.18 2.52 -7.00
C HIS A 212 -9.88 3.00 -7.67
N VAL A 213 -8.73 2.36 -7.39
CA VAL A 213 -7.42 2.91 -7.77
C VAL A 213 -7.28 3.13 -9.28
N SER A 214 -7.73 2.19 -10.11
CA SER A 214 -7.63 2.30 -11.58
C SER A 214 -8.62 3.28 -12.21
N GLN A 215 -9.69 3.64 -11.50
CA GLN A 215 -10.61 4.71 -11.91
C GLN A 215 -10.05 6.08 -11.52
N LYS A 216 -9.38 6.15 -10.37
CA LYS A 216 -8.87 7.39 -9.79
C LYS A 216 -7.59 7.88 -10.45
N TYR A 217 -6.63 6.98 -10.63
CA TYR A 217 -5.30 7.30 -11.11
C TYR A 217 -5.14 6.85 -12.56
N THR A 218 -4.10 7.36 -13.21
CA THR A 218 -3.50 6.75 -14.40
C THR A 218 -2.27 5.93 -14.04
N VAL A 219 -1.78 5.11 -14.96
CA VAL A 219 -0.53 4.33 -14.81
C VAL A 219 0.63 5.23 -14.35
N GLU A 220 0.85 6.36 -15.03
CA GLU A 220 1.97 7.25 -14.72
C GLU A 220 1.79 8.01 -13.41
N SER A 221 0.56 8.45 -13.10
CA SER A 221 0.28 9.15 -11.84
C SER A 221 0.29 8.23 -10.62
N LEU A 222 -0.17 6.98 -10.73
CA LEU A 222 -0.04 5.98 -9.67
C LEU A 222 1.44 5.62 -9.44
N THR A 223 2.21 5.43 -10.51
CA THR A 223 3.66 5.22 -10.45
C THR A 223 4.34 6.33 -9.65
N ARG A 224 4.06 7.60 -9.98
CA ARG A 224 4.61 8.75 -9.24
C ARG A 224 4.16 8.76 -7.78
N PHE A 225 2.88 8.48 -7.51
CA PHE A 225 2.34 8.46 -6.15
C PHE A 225 2.98 7.37 -5.27
N LEU A 226 3.26 6.18 -5.82
CA LEU A 226 3.92 5.11 -5.06
C LEU A 226 5.39 5.42 -4.76
N LYS A 227 6.07 6.18 -5.63
CA LYS A 227 7.43 6.68 -5.37
C LYS A 227 7.45 7.70 -4.23
N GLU A 228 6.64 8.74 -4.35
CA GLU A 228 6.66 9.89 -3.44
C GLU A 228 5.24 10.24 -2.93
N PRO A 229 4.62 9.40 -2.07
CA PRO A 229 3.24 9.60 -1.64
C PRO A 229 3.05 10.88 -0.81
N HIS A 230 4.11 11.34 -0.13
CA HIS A 230 4.08 12.50 0.76
C HIS A 230 3.92 13.84 0.02
N GLU A 231 4.28 13.90 -1.27
CA GLU A 231 4.02 15.10 -2.09
C GLU A 231 2.52 15.40 -2.18
N ALA A 232 1.71 14.35 -2.33
CA ALA A 232 0.26 14.45 -2.38
C ALA A 232 -0.40 14.34 -1.00
N ARG A 233 0.19 13.57 -0.07
CA ARG A 233 -0.37 13.26 1.25
C ARG A 233 0.66 13.55 2.37
N PRO A 234 0.82 14.81 2.77
CA PRO A 234 1.86 15.23 3.71
C PRO A 234 1.70 14.67 5.14
N SER A 235 0.53 14.15 5.49
CA SER A 235 0.29 13.52 6.80
C SER A 235 0.98 12.16 6.99
N ALA A 236 1.58 11.58 5.94
CA ALA A 236 2.30 10.30 5.97
C ALA A 236 1.50 9.09 6.51
N ARG A 237 0.16 9.17 6.57
CA ARG A 237 -0.72 8.00 6.85
C ARG A 237 -0.64 6.93 5.76
N MET A 238 -0.31 7.36 4.54
CA MET A 238 0.24 6.48 3.50
C MET A 238 1.75 6.73 3.47
N PRO A 239 2.55 5.90 4.16
CA PRO A 239 4.00 6.04 4.11
C PRO A 239 4.55 5.61 2.75
N SER A 240 5.81 5.97 2.46
CA SER A 240 6.54 5.35 1.35
C SER A 240 7.03 3.97 1.78
N LEU A 241 6.76 2.92 1.01
CA LEU A 241 7.29 1.56 1.28
C LEU A 241 8.73 1.37 0.75
N ASN A 242 9.38 2.45 0.30
CA ASN A 242 10.72 2.43 -0.29
C ASN A 242 10.84 1.37 -1.41
N LEU A 243 9.82 1.32 -2.27
CA LEU A 243 9.71 0.34 -3.34
C LEU A 243 10.74 0.60 -4.43
N LYS A 244 11.24 -0.48 -5.03
CA LYS A 244 12.07 -0.42 -6.22
C LYS A 244 11.21 -0.11 -7.45
N ASP A 245 11.82 0.45 -8.49
CA ASP A 245 11.14 0.76 -9.76
C ASP A 245 10.48 -0.46 -10.42
N GLU A 246 11.06 -1.65 -10.24
CA GLU A 246 10.46 -2.90 -10.71
C GLU A 246 9.21 -3.27 -9.93
N GLU A 247 9.26 -3.23 -8.58
CA GLU A 247 8.12 -3.52 -7.72
C GLU A 247 6.95 -2.58 -7.98
N ILE A 248 7.25 -1.29 -8.23
CA ILE A 248 6.23 -0.30 -8.60
C ILE A 248 5.58 -0.66 -9.94
N ARG A 249 6.36 -1.03 -10.96
CA ARG A 249 5.82 -1.41 -12.27
C ARG A 249 4.93 -2.65 -12.17
N GLU A 250 5.32 -3.65 -11.39
CA GLU A 250 4.51 -4.85 -11.14
C GLU A 250 3.18 -4.50 -10.48
N ILE A 251 3.20 -3.75 -9.38
CA ILE A 251 1.98 -3.35 -8.65
C ILE A 251 1.07 -2.51 -9.54
N VAL A 252 1.61 -1.52 -10.27
CA VAL A 252 0.83 -0.68 -11.17
C VAL A 252 0.22 -1.50 -12.30
N ALA A 253 0.99 -2.39 -12.93
CA ALA A 253 0.48 -3.28 -13.98
C ALA A 253 -0.71 -4.11 -13.47
N TRP A 254 -0.64 -4.62 -12.25
CA TRP A 254 -1.73 -5.39 -11.66
C TRP A 254 -3.00 -4.58 -11.41
N PHE A 255 -2.90 -3.33 -10.97
CA PHE A 255 -4.06 -2.44 -10.79
C PHE A 255 -4.75 -2.09 -12.11
N PHE A 256 -3.99 -2.01 -13.20
CA PHE A 256 -4.47 -1.62 -14.53
C PHE A 256 -4.60 -2.81 -15.49
N ARG A 257 -4.57 -4.05 -15.00
CA ARG A 257 -4.65 -5.28 -15.83
C ARG A 257 -5.93 -5.38 -16.65
N ASP A 258 -7.03 -4.85 -16.13
CA ASP A 258 -8.36 -4.86 -16.77
C ASP A 258 -8.59 -3.61 -17.62
N LEU A 259 -7.58 -2.74 -17.75
CA LEU A 259 -7.72 -1.50 -18.52
C LEU A 259 -7.82 -1.83 -20.01
N THR A 260 -8.96 -1.49 -20.60
CA THR A 260 -9.19 -1.61 -22.03
C THR A 260 -9.00 -0.26 -22.71
N PHE A 261 -8.45 -0.28 -23.92
CA PHE A 261 -8.33 0.88 -24.78
C PHE A 261 -9.27 0.73 -25.98
N PRO A 262 -9.69 1.82 -26.62
CA PRO A 262 -10.26 1.74 -27.96
C PRO A 262 -9.25 1.10 -28.92
N PRO A 263 -9.72 0.37 -29.96
CA PRO A 263 -8.83 -0.21 -30.94
C PRO A 263 -7.91 0.85 -31.57
N ASN A 264 -6.62 0.54 -31.65
CA ASN A 264 -5.57 1.42 -32.16
C ASN A 264 -4.66 0.75 -33.19
N LEU A 265 -4.95 -0.52 -33.49
CA LEU A 265 -4.29 -1.31 -34.52
C LEU A 265 -5.34 -2.14 -35.27
N THR A 266 -5.13 -2.32 -36.57
CA THR A 266 -5.72 -3.44 -37.30
C THR A 266 -4.78 -4.62 -37.26
N TYR A 267 -5.30 -5.84 -37.21
CA TYR A 267 -4.50 -7.06 -37.31
C TYR A 267 -4.92 -7.91 -38.50
N ALA A 268 -3.97 -8.64 -39.07
CA ALA A 268 -4.20 -9.75 -39.99
C ALA A 268 -3.60 -11.03 -39.40
N TYR A 269 -4.40 -12.09 -39.35
CA TYR A 269 -4.05 -13.39 -38.80
C TYR A 269 -3.78 -14.40 -39.91
N TYR A 270 -2.70 -15.15 -39.76
CA TYR A 270 -2.22 -16.14 -40.71
C TYR A 270 -1.97 -17.47 -39.99
N GLU A 271 -2.19 -18.58 -40.68
CA GLU A 271 -1.83 -19.90 -40.20
C GLU A 271 -0.71 -20.47 -41.07
N GLY A 272 0.30 -21.05 -40.45
CA GLY A 272 1.44 -21.65 -41.14
C GLY A 272 2.55 -22.02 -40.19
N SER A 273 3.39 -22.96 -40.63
CA SER A 273 4.60 -23.38 -39.92
C SER A 273 5.79 -22.78 -40.66
N TRP A 274 6.51 -21.86 -40.01
CA TRP A 274 7.67 -21.19 -40.58
C TRP A 274 8.87 -21.31 -39.64
N GLU A 275 10.07 -21.30 -40.22
CA GLU A 275 11.34 -21.23 -39.47
C GLU A 275 11.87 -19.80 -39.38
N ASN A 276 11.39 -18.90 -40.23
CA ASN A 276 11.72 -17.47 -40.28
C ASN A 276 10.45 -16.69 -40.66
N LEU A 277 10.45 -15.37 -40.42
CA LEU A 277 9.36 -14.48 -40.77
C LEU A 277 8.98 -14.63 -42.24
N PRO A 278 7.73 -15.06 -42.55
CA PRO A 278 7.29 -15.17 -43.92
C PRO A 278 7.03 -13.78 -44.52
N ASP A 279 7.03 -13.72 -45.85
CA ASP A 279 6.52 -12.55 -46.56
C ASP A 279 4.99 -12.54 -46.50
N PHE A 280 4.44 -11.91 -45.45
CA PHE A 280 3.00 -11.83 -45.21
C PHE A 280 2.22 -11.15 -46.35
N SER A 281 2.88 -10.32 -47.17
CA SER A 281 2.25 -9.69 -48.34
C SER A 281 1.88 -10.69 -49.43
N LYS A 282 2.54 -11.86 -49.45
CA LYS A 282 2.29 -12.96 -50.39
C LYS A 282 1.31 -14.00 -49.85
N LEU A 283 0.89 -13.87 -48.59
CA LEU A 283 0.00 -14.81 -47.92
C LEU A 283 -1.43 -14.27 -47.88
N LYS A 284 -2.40 -15.18 -47.87
CA LYS A 284 -3.80 -14.84 -47.63
C LYS A 284 -4.09 -14.93 -46.13
N ALA A 285 -4.53 -13.83 -45.54
CA ALA A 285 -4.97 -13.81 -44.15
C ALA A 285 -6.19 -14.73 -43.96
N VAL A 286 -6.19 -15.50 -42.87
CA VAL A 286 -7.32 -16.33 -42.44
C VAL A 286 -8.42 -15.46 -41.84
N SER A 287 -8.04 -14.45 -41.07
CA SER A 287 -8.95 -13.44 -40.53
C SER A 287 -8.23 -12.10 -40.34
N SER A 288 -9.01 -11.04 -40.14
CA SER A 288 -8.51 -9.72 -39.80
C SER A 288 -9.52 -9.00 -38.90
N GLY A 289 -9.07 -7.99 -38.17
CA GLY A 289 -9.92 -7.23 -37.27
C GLY A 289 -9.19 -6.04 -36.66
N GLU A 290 -9.77 -5.49 -35.61
CA GLU A 290 -9.20 -4.39 -34.83
C GLU A 290 -8.79 -4.89 -33.44
N THR A 291 -7.72 -4.35 -32.89
CA THR A 291 -7.22 -4.69 -31.56
C THR A 291 -6.61 -3.47 -30.87
N SER A 292 -6.36 -3.61 -29.57
CA SER A 292 -5.72 -2.59 -28.74
C SER A 292 -4.34 -3.07 -28.32
N GLY A 293 -3.30 -2.47 -28.89
CA GLY A 293 -1.91 -2.90 -28.67
C GLY A 293 -1.57 -4.21 -29.37
N PHE A 294 -0.35 -4.69 -29.17
CA PHE A 294 0.20 -5.87 -29.85
C PHE A 294 -0.24 -7.18 -29.16
N ASP A 295 -1.55 -7.39 -29.02
CA ASP A 295 -2.11 -8.55 -28.33
C ASP A 295 -2.00 -9.82 -29.20
N VAL A 296 -1.05 -10.70 -28.88
CA VAL A 296 -0.86 -11.98 -29.59
C VAL A 296 -1.89 -13.05 -29.19
N GLU A 297 -2.59 -12.88 -28.07
CA GLU A 297 -3.59 -13.84 -27.61
C GLU A 297 -4.88 -13.82 -28.44
N ILE A 298 -5.04 -12.84 -29.34
CA ILE A 298 -6.12 -12.79 -30.33
C ILE A 298 -6.05 -13.95 -31.34
N ALA A 299 -4.88 -14.60 -31.46
CA ALA A 299 -4.71 -15.76 -32.30
C ALA A 299 -5.49 -16.97 -31.74
N PRO A 300 -6.37 -17.62 -32.53
CA PRO A 300 -7.11 -18.79 -32.08
C PRO A 300 -6.21 -20.02 -31.84
N LYS A 301 -5.08 -20.12 -32.55
CA LYS A 301 -4.07 -21.16 -32.33
C LYS A 301 -3.00 -20.68 -31.36
N LYS A 302 -2.44 -21.63 -30.59
CA LYS A 302 -1.30 -21.38 -29.69
C LYS A 302 0.06 -21.51 -30.38
N SER A 303 0.10 -22.10 -31.57
CA SER A 303 1.31 -22.37 -32.34
C SER A 303 0.99 -22.41 -33.83
N ASN A 304 2.02 -22.33 -34.67
CA ASN A 304 1.94 -22.31 -36.13
C ASN A 304 1.01 -21.20 -36.67
N TYR A 305 1.25 -19.98 -36.23
CA TYR A 305 0.49 -18.82 -36.66
C TYR A 305 1.35 -17.57 -36.82
N GLY A 306 0.83 -16.59 -37.54
CA GLY A 306 1.45 -15.28 -37.71
C GLY A 306 0.44 -14.15 -37.56
N LEU A 307 0.93 -13.00 -37.12
CA LEU A 307 0.16 -11.78 -36.93
C LEU A 307 0.90 -10.61 -37.59
N VAL A 308 0.14 -9.78 -38.29
CA VAL A 308 0.59 -8.48 -38.77
C VAL A 308 -0.28 -7.42 -38.15
N PHE A 309 0.31 -6.58 -37.31
CA PHE A 309 -0.33 -5.43 -36.70
C PHE A 309 0.03 -4.17 -37.47
N THR A 310 -0.97 -3.35 -37.78
CA THR A 310 -0.80 -2.10 -38.53
C THR A 310 -1.52 -0.96 -37.82
N GLY A 311 -0.85 0.17 -37.67
CA GLY A 311 -1.47 1.41 -37.19
C GLY A 311 -0.56 2.61 -37.30
N THR A 312 -0.73 3.56 -36.37
CA THR A 312 -0.03 4.84 -36.39
C THR A 312 0.41 5.21 -34.99
N ILE A 313 1.63 5.73 -34.84
CA ILE A 313 2.13 6.32 -33.60
C ILE A 313 2.18 7.83 -33.72
N ASP A 314 1.90 8.56 -32.64
CA ASP A 314 2.06 10.02 -32.54
C ASP A 314 3.32 10.35 -31.72
N VAL A 315 4.33 10.86 -32.40
CA VAL A 315 5.66 11.14 -31.87
C VAL A 315 5.69 12.56 -31.30
N PRO A 316 5.92 12.73 -29.98
CA PRO A 316 5.72 14.01 -29.31
C PRO A 316 6.81 15.06 -29.62
N ALA A 317 7.98 14.63 -30.08
CA ALA A 317 9.11 15.50 -30.39
C ALA A 317 10.05 14.83 -31.41
N ALA A 318 10.59 15.62 -32.34
CA ALA A 318 11.59 15.15 -33.28
C ALA A 318 12.90 14.75 -32.57
N GLY A 319 13.56 13.70 -33.06
CA GLY A 319 14.88 13.25 -32.58
C GLY A 319 15.17 11.77 -32.78
N GLU A 320 16.22 11.27 -32.13
CA GLU A 320 16.59 9.85 -32.18
C GLU A 320 15.75 9.04 -31.19
N TYR A 321 15.09 7.99 -31.71
CA TYR A 321 14.31 7.03 -30.93
C TYR A 321 14.99 5.66 -30.95
N GLN A 322 15.03 5.03 -29.79
CA GLN A 322 15.48 3.67 -29.59
C GLN A 322 14.27 2.79 -29.34
N PHE A 323 14.18 1.69 -30.09
CA PHE A 323 13.14 0.68 -29.98
C PHE A 323 13.73 -0.64 -29.50
N TRP A 324 12.90 -1.42 -28.82
CA TRP A 324 13.18 -2.81 -28.49
C TRP A 324 11.99 -3.66 -28.90
N ILE A 325 12.26 -4.79 -29.54
CA ILE A 325 11.27 -5.82 -29.81
C ILE A 325 11.72 -7.10 -29.10
N THR A 326 10.83 -7.63 -28.26
CA THR A 326 11.02 -8.90 -27.55
C THR A 326 10.00 -9.89 -28.08
N SER A 327 10.44 -11.05 -28.54
CA SER A 327 9.55 -12.10 -29.02
C SER A 327 10.10 -13.49 -28.75
N ASP A 328 9.19 -14.46 -28.56
CA ASP A 328 9.54 -15.89 -28.46
C ASP A 328 10.16 -16.36 -29.78
N ASP A 329 9.40 -16.41 -30.87
CA ASP A 329 9.93 -16.65 -32.22
C ASP A 329 10.16 -15.32 -32.97
N GLY A 330 9.99 -15.29 -34.30
CA GLY A 330 10.36 -14.14 -35.12
C GLY A 330 9.36 -12.98 -35.08
N SER A 331 9.92 -11.77 -35.04
CA SER A 331 9.19 -10.50 -35.11
C SER A 331 9.98 -9.37 -35.79
N GLU A 332 9.27 -8.45 -36.44
CA GLU A 332 9.88 -7.28 -37.10
C GLU A 332 9.03 -6.03 -36.86
N LEU A 333 9.68 -4.97 -36.38
CA LEU A 333 9.11 -3.63 -36.26
C LEU A 333 9.53 -2.78 -37.45
N LYS A 334 8.54 -2.24 -38.17
CA LYS A 334 8.71 -1.29 -39.26
C LYS A 334 8.05 0.04 -38.91
N ILE A 335 8.76 1.15 -39.13
CA ILE A 335 8.25 2.52 -38.96
C ILE A 335 8.51 3.27 -40.26
N ASP A 336 7.51 3.98 -40.77
CA ASP A 336 7.57 4.62 -42.10
C ASP A 336 7.96 3.64 -43.22
N GLY A 337 7.60 2.36 -43.05
CA GLY A 337 7.94 1.27 -43.96
C GLY A 337 9.37 0.74 -43.85
N ALA A 338 10.25 1.39 -43.08
CA ALA A 338 11.62 0.94 -42.86
C ALA A 338 11.71 -0.03 -41.68
N SER A 339 12.46 -1.13 -41.84
CA SER A 339 12.77 -2.06 -40.74
C SER A 339 13.65 -1.37 -39.70
N VAL A 340 13.15 -1.27 -38.47
CA VAL A 340 13.84 -0.62 -37.35
C VAL A 340 14.49 -1.65 -36.44
N ALA A 341 13.77 -2.72 -36.11
CA ALA A 341 14.26 -3.82 -35.29
C ALA A 341 13.67 -5.13 -35.80
N LYS A 342 14.52 -6.14 -36.03
CA LYS A 342 14.13 -7.47 -36.49
C LYS A 342 14.79 -8.54 -35.63
N MET A 343 13.97 -9.45 -35.11
CA MET A 343 14.37 -10.69 -34.45
C MET A 343 13.76 -11.83 -35.27
N ASP A 344 14.54 -12.80 -35.73
CA ASP A 344 14.04 -13.81 -36.66
C ASP A 344 14.59 -15.18 -36.29
N GLY A 345 13.88 -16.23 -36.70
CA GLY A 345 14.17 -17.61 -36.31
C GLY A 345 13.27 -18.13 -35.20
N ILE A 346 13.51 -19.39 -34.82
CA ILE A 346 12.86 -20.07 -33.69
C ILE A 346 13.79 -19.99 -32.47
N HIS A 347 13.32 -19.40 -31.39
CA HIS A 347 14.09 -19.25 -30.16
C HIS A 347 13.17 -19.07 -28.94
N PRO A 348 13.68 -19.11 -27.70
CA PRO A 348 12.95 -18.58 -26.56
C PRO A 348 12.90 -17.04 -26.63
N ALA A 349 12.04 -16.41 -25.83
CA ALA A 349 11.92 -14.95 -25.71
C ALA A 349 13.29 -14.23 -25.64
N GLN A 350 13.61 -13.47 -26.70
CA GLN A 350 14.83 -12.67 -26.81
C GLN A 350 14.52 -11.25 -27.24
N THR A 351 15.40 -10.30 -26.91
CA THR A 351 15.20 -8.87 -27.20
C THR A 351 16.19 -8.36 -28.24
N LYS A 352 15.69 -7.71 -29.30
CA LYS A 352 16.50 -6.93 -30.25
C LYS A 352 16.26 -5.44 -30.06
N ALA A 353 17.32 -4.65 -30.12
CA ALA A 353 17.26 -3.20 -30.09
C ALA A 353 17.50 -2.62 -31.50
N GLY A 354 16.80 -1.53 -31.85
CA GLY A 354 16.95 -0.81 -33.12
C GLY A 354 16.76 0.70 -32.94
N LYS A 355 17.38 1.52 -33.78
CA LYS A 355 17.29 2.99 -33.69
C LYS A 355 16.80 3.59 -35.00
N THR A 356 16.00 4.63 -34.91
CA THR A 356 15.67 5.48 -36.07
C THR A 356 15.44 6.92 -35.63
N ARG A 357 15.55 7.87 -36.56
CA ARG A 357 15.24 9.28 -36.32
C ARG A 357 13.84 9.56 -36.82
N LEU A 358 13.01 10.18 -35.97
CA LEU A 358 11.62 10.51 -36.28
C LEU A 358 11.41 12.01 -36.13
N GLU A 359 10.49 12.56 -36.93
CA GLU A 359 10.00 13.92 -36.75
C GLU A 359 8.86 13.94 -35.71
N ALA A 360 8.41 15.13 -35.30
CA ALA A 360 7.23 15.22 -34.44
C ALA A 360 5.96 15.02 -35.29
N GLY A 361 4.99 14.26 -34.78
CA GLY A 361 3.73 13.97 -35.44
C GLY A 361 3.50 12.49 -35.71
N GLN A 362 2.60 12.18 -36.66
CA GLN A 362 2.12 10.82 -36.90
C GLN A 362 3.03 10.03 -37.85
N HIS A 363 3.35 8.79 -37.46
CA HIS A 363 4.15 7.84 -38.25
C HIS A 363 3.45 6.48 -38.36
N PRO A 364 3.28 5.90 -39.56
CA PRO A 364 2.79 4.54 -39.70
C PRO A 364 3.74 3.53 -39.05
N VAL A 365 3.16 2.54 -38.37
CA VAL A 365 3.87 1.44 -37.73
C VAL A 365 3.28 0.11 -38.18
N VAL A 366 4.16 -0.85 -38.46
CA VAL A 366 3.80 -2.25 -38.72
C VAL A 366 4.65 -3.15 -37.83
N VAL A 367 4.02 -4.12 -37.17
CA VAL A 367 4.70 -5.17 -36.42
C VAL A 367 4.28 -6.52 -36.97
N GLU A 368 5.24 -7.27 -37.47
CA GLU A 368 5.07 -8.63 -37.96
C GLU A 368 5.57 -9.62 -36.90
N PHE A 369 4.87 -10.74 -36.73
CA PHE A 369 5.18 -11.76 -35.73
C PHE A 369 4.78 -13.15 -36.23
N PHE A 370 5.54 -14.18 -35.89
CA PHE A 370 5.10 -15.57 -36.00
C PHE A 370 5.43 -16.37 -34.75
N GLN A 371 4.63 -17.41 -34.48
CA GLN A 371 4.89 -18.42 -33.45
C GLN A 371 4.86 -19.82 -34.08
N GLN A 372 5.92 -20.59 -33.91
CA GLN A 372 6.01 -21.98 -34.35
C GLN A 372 5.54 -22.95 -33.25
N GLY A 373 5.98 -22.78 -32.00
CA GLY A 373 5.70 -23.70 -30.89
C GLY A 373 6.06 -23.09 -29.53
N GLY A 374 5.67 -23.71 -28.41
CA GLY A 374 5.92 -23.13 -27.08
C GLY A 374 4.94 -22.01 -26.70
N GLY A 375 5.40 -21.04 -25.88
CA GLY A 375 4.57 -19.96 -25.36
C GLY A 375 4.84 -18.65 -26.08
N ALA A 376 3.82 -18.06 -26.70
CA ALA A 376 4.00 -16.82 -27.46
C ALA A 376 4.18 -15.59 -26.56
N GLU A 377 5.20 -14.79 -26.85
CA GLU A 377 5.43 -13.47 -26.27
C GLU A 377 5.74 -12.48 -27.40
N LEU A 378 5.16 -11.29 -27.33
CA LEU A 378 5.54 -10.15 -28.16
C LEU A 378 5.43 -8.88 -27.32
N LYS A 379 6.51 -8.11 -27.29
CA LYS A 379 6.56 -6.83 -26.58
C LYS A 379 7.37 -5.83 -27.40
N VAL A 380 6.84 -4.63 -27.54
CA VAL A 380 7.48 -3.54 -28.28
C VAL A 380 7.63 -2.34 -27.36
N GLU A 381 8.85 -1.84 -27.19
CA GLU A 381 9.15 -0.71 -26.33
C GLU A 381 9.87 0.40 -27.09
N VAL A 382 9.74 1.62 -26.59
CA VAL A 382 10.33 2.82 -27.17
C VAL A 382 10.91 3.74 -26.09
N GLN A 383 12.02 4.39 -26.42
CA GLN A 383 12.63 5.50 -25.68
C GLN A 383 13.02 6.59 -26.67
N GLY A 384 12.87 7.86 -26.28
CA GLY A 384 13.20 8.99 -27.14
C GLY A 384 13.43 10.29 -26.37
N PRO A 385 13.56 11.43 -27.08
CA PRO A 385 13.74 12.72 -26.44
C PRO A 385 12.57 13.04 -25.50
N LYS A 386 12.87 13.23 -24.21
CA LYS A 386 11.87 13.44 -23.14
C LYS A 386 10.87 12.28 -22.95
N LEU A 387 11.16 11.09 -23.51
CA LEU A 387 10.34 9.89 -23.39
C LEU A 387 11.17 8.76 -22.76
N SER A 388 10.95 8.46 -21.48
CA SER A 388 11.56 7.31 -20.82
C SER A 388 11.11 6.00 -21.47
N ARG A 389 11.96 4.96 -21.44
CA ARG A 389 11.64 3.62 -21.96
C ARG A 389 10.30 3.14 -21.42
N ARG A 390 9.39 2.78 -22.34
CA ARG A 390 8.00 2.38 -22.06
C ARG A 390 7.44 1.54 -23.22
N PRO A 391 6.28 0.89 -23.06
CA PRO A 391 5.60 0.19 -24.16
C PRO A 391 5.26 1.15 -25.32
N LEU A 392 5.49 0.73 -26.57
CA LEU A 392 5.23 1.52 -27.78
C LEU A 392 3.74 1.86 -27.94
N GLU A 393 2.87 1.03 -27.38
CA GLU A 393 1.42 1.20 -27.39
C GLU A 393 0.98 2.51 -26.73
N SER A 394 1.83 3.11 -25.88
CA SER A 394 1.59 4.44 -25.31
C SER A 394 1.60 5.58 -26.33
N LEU A 395 2.15 5.36 -27.53
CA LEU A 395 2.15 6.32 -28.64
C LEU A 395 1.12 6.00 -29.72
N LEU A 396 0.44 4.85 -29.66
CA LEU A 396 -0.51 4.44 -30.70
C LEU A 396 -1.73 5.38 -30.75
N VAL A 397 -2.11 5.76 -31.96
CA VAL A 397 -3.30 6.55 -32.26
C VAL A 397 -4.48 5.62 -32.40
N ALA A 398 -5.59 5.94 -31.72
CA ALA A 398 -6.83 5.17 -31.86
C ALA A 398 -7.31 5.17 -33.32
N LEU A 399 -7.84 4.03 -33.77
CA LEU A 399 -8.47 3.92 -35.07
C LEU A 399 -9.69 4.85 -35.12
N PRO A 400 -10.01 5.44 -36.29
CA PRO A 400 -11.23 6.23 -36.44
C PRO A 400 -12.45 5.34 -36.18
N THR A 401 -13.10 5.50 -35.03
CA THR A 401 -14.34 4.77 -34.75
C THR A 401 -15.45 5.28 -35.67
N LYS A 402 -16.16 4.37 -36.36
CA LYS A 402 -17.51 4.69 -36.84
C LYS A 402 -18.35 5.01 -35.60
N ALA A 403 -18.68 6.28 -35.40
CA ALA A 403 -19.48 6.71 -34.26
C ALA A 403 -20.79 5.89 -34.23
N SER A 404 -20.89 4.92 -33.31
CA SER A 404 -22.18 4.35 -32.98
C SER A 404 -22.93 5.39 -32.17
N ALA A 405 -23.94 5.99 -32.78
CA ALA A 405 -24.90 6.84 -32.09
C ALA A 405 -25.53 6.01 -30.96
N GLY A 406 -25.09 6.24 -29.72
CA GLY A 406 -25.66 5.55 -28.55
C GLY A 406 -24.75 5.35 -27.34
N GLN A 407 -23.43 5.59 -27.40
CA GLN A 407 -22.62 5.58 -26.18
C GLN A 407 -22.88 6.85 -25.34
N GLU A 408 -23.41 6.65 -24.13
CA GLU A 408 -23.82 7.66 -23.15
C GLU A 408 -22.87 8.85 -23.06
N LEU A 409 -23.45 10.06 -22.91
CA LEU A 409 -22.75 11.30 -22.59
C LEU A 409 -21.77 11.21 -21.41
N ALA A 410 -21.90 10.19 -20.54
CA ALA A 410 -21.00 9.90 -19.42
C ALA A 410 -19.61 9.34 -19.82
N LYS A 411 -19.37 9.02 -21.10
CA LYS A 411 -18.08 8.50 -21.61
C LYS A 411 -17.31 9.48 -22.49
N ARG A 412 -17.79 10.72 -22.63
CA ARG A 412 -17.02 11.74 -23.35
C ARG A 412 -15.81 12.15 -22.49
N PRO A 413 -14.63 12.35 -23.09
CA PRO A 413 -13.48 12.89 -22.38
C PRO A 413 -13.86 14.19 -21.66
N PHE A 414 -13.40 14.39 -20.42
CA PHE A 414 -13.60 15.65 -19.72
C PHE A 414 -13.07 16.83 -20.55
N GLU A 415 -13.95 17.78 -20.88
CA GLU A 415 -13.60 19.01 -21.58
C GLU A 415 -13.53 20.18 -20.60
N PHE A 416 -12.37 20.84 -20.53
CA PHE A 416 -12.15 21.94 -19.61
C PHE A 416 -12.93 23.20 -20.02
N ASP A 417 -13.70 23.76 -19.08
CA ASP A 417 -14.41 25.03 -19.20
C ASP A 417 -13.88 26.05 -18.18
N PRO A 418 -13.30 27.18 -18.64
CA PRO A 418 -12.73 28.21 -17.76
C PRO A 418 -13.77 28.98 -16.94
N ASN A 419 -15.02 29.12 -17.42
CA ASN A 419 -16.08 29.82 -16.68
C ASN A 419 -16.52 28.99 -15.48
N LEU A 420 -16.73 27.70 -15.69
CA LEU A 420 -17.01 26.76 -14.60
C LEU A 420 -15.83 26.66 -13.62
N ALA A 421 -14.59 26.76 -14.12
CA ALA A 421 -13.41 26.79 -13.24
C ALA A 421 -13.37 28.06 -12.36
N ALA A 422 -13.76 29.22 -12.87
CA ALA A 422 -13.88 30.44 -12.07
C ALA A 422 -14.95 30.30 -10.98
N GLN A 423 -16.14 29.78 -11.33
CA GLN A 423 -17.20 29.49 -10.37
C GLN A 423 -16.76 28.47 -9.31
N GLY A 424 -16.06 27.41 -9.72
CA GLY A 424 -15.51 26.39 -8.82
C GLY A 424 -14.52 26.96 -7.83
N LYS A 425 -13.70 27.95 -8.23
CA LYS A 425 -12.77 28.65 -7.33
C LYS A 425 -13.51 29.36 -6.20
N GLU A 426 -14.59 30.07 -6.52
CA GLU A 426 -15.41 30.76 -5.52
C GLU A 426 -16.02 29.75 -4.54
N LEU A 427 -16.63 28.69 -5.08
CA LEU A 427 -17.20 27.60 -4.29
C LEU A 427 -16.17 26.91 -3.39
N PHE A 428 -14.93 26.72 -3.85
CA PHE A 428 -13.88 26.07 -3.07
C PHE A 428 -13.61 26.78 -1.73
N THR A 429 -13.63 28.12 -1.75
CA THR A 429 -13.44 28.92 -0.54
C THR A 429 -14.73 29.05 0.27
N ALA A 430 -15.89 29.22 -0.38
CA ALA A 430 -17.20 29.35 0.27
C ALA A 430 -17.62 28.09 1.03
N LEU A 431 -17.34 26.91 0.46
CA LEU A 431 -17.57 25.59 1.07
C LEU A 431 -16.45 25.21 2.07
N ASN A 432 -15.51 26.11 2.31
CA ASN A 432 -14.41 25.95 3.26
C ASN A 432 -13.46 24.78 2.95
N CYS A 433 -13.36 24.33 1.69
CA CYS A 433 -12.44 23.26 1.28
C CYS A 433 -10.98 23.59 1.65
N ALA A 434 -10.61 24.87 1.57
CA ALA A 434 -9.30 25.40 1.93
C ALA A 434 -8.93 25.27 3.42
N ALA A 435 -9.89 24.95 4.31
CA ALA A 435 -9.59 24.67 5.71
C ALA A 435 -8.80 23.36 5.88
N CYS A 436 -9.15 22.35 5.08
CA CYS A 436 -8.52 21.02 5.11
C CYS A 436 -7.44 20.85 4.05
N HIS A 437 -7.71 21.34 2.83
CA HIS A 437 -6.89 21.10 1.65
C HIS A 437 -5.99 22.30 1.34
N GLU A 438 -4.69 22.05 1.23
CA GLU A 438 -3.75 23.03 0.67
C GLU A 438 -3.97 23.14 -0.85
N TYR A 439 -4.20 24.36 -1.32
CA TYR A 439 -4.22 24.71 -2.74
C TYR A 439 -3.39 25.99 -2.94
N LYS A 440 -2.34 25.89 -3.74
CA LYS A 440 -1.46 27.03 -4.08
C LYS A 440 -1.81 27.59 -5.45
N GLN A 441 -1.94 28.91 -5.53
CA GLN A 441 -2.10 29.66 -6.76
C GLN A 441 -0.89 30.62 -6.88
N GLY A 442 0.07 30.27 -7.75
CA GLY A 442 1.37 30.94 -7.76
C GLY A 442 2.09 30.72 -6.43
N ASN A 443 2.46 31.82 -5.75
CA ASN A 443 3.11 31.77 -4.44
C ASN A 443 2.12 31.79 -3.27
N ASP A 444 0.84 32.08 -3.51
CA ASP A 444 -0.17 32.22 -2.48
C ASP A 444 -0.92 30.92 -2.22
N THR A 445 -1.24 30.63 -0.95
CA THR A 445 -2.13 29.52 -0.57
C THR A 445 -3.53 30.08 -0.34
N LEU A 446 -4.54 29.46 -0.96
CA LEU A 446 -5.94 29.82 -0.72
C LEU A 446 -6.29 29.59 0.75
N LYS A 447 -6.96 30.57 1.37
CA LYS A 447 -7.33 30.54 2.78
C LYS A 447 -8.80 30.16 2.96
N PRO A 448 -9.16 29.49 4.07
CA PRO A 448 -10.56 29.29 4.43
C PRO A 448 -11.27 30.63 4.66
N GLN A 449 -12.54 30.70 4.30
CA GLN A 449 -13.39 31.88 4.56
C GLN A 449 -14.07 31.80 5.93
N ASN A 450 -14.28 30.60 6.46
CA ASN A 450 -15.07 30.39 7.67
C ASN A 450 -14.28 29.60 8.71
N GLN A 451 -14.42 30.01 9.98
CA GLN A 451 -13.93 29.27 11.13
C GLN A 451 -15.12 28.79 11.95
N ALA A 452 -15.08 27.52 12.37
CA ALA A 452 -16.11 26.95 13.23
C ALA A 452 -15.87 27.32 14.70
N THR A 453 -16.90 27.13 15.53
CA THR A 453 -16.82 27.32 16.98
C THR A 453 -15.60 26.61 17.57
N GLU A 454 -14.88 27.23 18.49
CA GLU A 454 -13.74 26.62 19.17
C GLU A 454 -14.08 25.25 19.76
N LEU A 455 -13.15 24.29 19.68
CA LEU A 455 -13.39 22.90 20.06
C LEU A 455 -13.86 22.75 21.52
N ALA A 456 -13.37 23.60 22.43
CA ALA A 456 -13.78 23.61 23.84
C ALA A 456 -15.25 24.07 24.04
N LYS A 457 -15.80 24.84 23.10
CA LYS A 457 -17.11 25.51 23.20
C LYS A 457 -18.20 24.87 22.34
N ILE A 458 -17.88 23.81 21.59
CA ILE A 458 -18.87 23.13 20.76
C ILE A 458 -19.99 22.50 21.60
N ASP A 459 -21.20 22.56 21.06
CA ASP A 459 -22.35 21.80 21.51
C ASP A 459 -22.28 20.39 20.90
N LEU A 460 -22.10 19.38 21.76
CA LEU A 460 -21.87 18.00 21.33
C LEU A 460 -23.12 17.33 20.72
N ALA A 461 -24.30 17.94 20.83
CA ALA A 461 -25.54 17.43 20.25
C ALA A 461 -25.86 18.02 18.86
N LYS A 462 -25.04 18.95 18.36
CA LYS A 462 -25.30 19.70 17.11
C LYS A 462 -24.22 19.49 16.05
N GLY A 463 -24.53 19.98 14.85
CA GLY A 463 -23.61 20.00 13.71
C GLY A 463 -23.22 18.60 13.26
N CYS A 464 -21.91 18.36 13.08
CA CYS A 464 -21.37 17.08 12.60
C CYS A 464 -21.62 15.91 13.57
N LEU A 465 -21.90 16.20 14.85
CA LEU A 465 -22.17 15.21 15.90
C LEU A 465 -23.67 15.03 16.17
N ALA A 466 -24.55 15.72 15.43
CA ALA A 466 -25.98 15.49 15.52
C ALA A 466 -26.36 14.12 14.91
N GLU A 467 -27.53 13.60 15.31
CA GLU A 467 -28.06 12.37 14.72
C GLU A 467 -28.36 12.53 13.23
N SER A 468 -28.93 13.68 12.86
CA SER A 468 -29.13 14.12 11.48
C SER A 468 -28.37 15.43 11.27
N VAL A 469 -27.37 15.38 10.38
CA VAL A 469 -26.56 16.55 10.03
C VAL A 469 -27.37 17.46 9.13
N SER A 470 -27.50 18.74 9.52
CA SER A 470 -28.25 19.75 8.78
C SER A 470 -27.48 21.07 8.69
N GLY A 471 -27.98 21.99 7.85
CA GLY A 471 -27.37 23.29 7.62
C GLY A 471 -25.99 23.19 6.97
N LYS A 472 -25.06 24.08 7.37
CA LYS A 472 -23.72 24.22 6.77
C LYS A 472 -22.68 23.24 7.33
N SER A 473 -23.09 22.24 8.13
CA SER A 473 -22.16 21.30 8.76
C SER A 473 -21.68 20.21 7.79
N ALA A 474 -20.42 19.83 7.92
CA ALA A 474 -19.82 18.75 7.14
C ALA A 474 -20.42 17.39 7.56
N ASN A 475 -20.92 16.62 6.59
CA ASN A 475 -21.49 15.30 6.88
C ASN A 475 -20.46 14.19 6.67
N TYR A 476 -19.87 13.69 7.76
CA TYR A 476 -18.94 12.56 7.75
C TYR A 476 -19.63 11.19 7.71
N ARG A 477 -20.97 11.12 7.77
CA ARG A 477 -21.72 9.86 7.91
C ARG A 477 -21.23 8.99 9.07
N LEU A 478 -20.92 9.61 10.21
CA LEU A 478 -20.44 8.91 11.41
C LEU A 478 -21.43 7.85 11.84
N SER A 479 -20.92 6.67 12.21
CA SER A 479 -21.73 5.69 12.93
C SER A 479 -22.08 6.21 14.33
N GLU A 480 -23.10 5.62 14.94
CA GLU A 480 -23.49 5.95 16.32
C GLU A 480 -22.33 5.77 17.30
N ALA A 481 -21.58 4.67 17.13
CA ALA A 481 -20.44 4.37 17.99
C ALA A 481 -19.31 5.40 17.82
N GLN A 482 -18.95 5.75 16.58
CA GLN A 482 -17.94 6.78 16.32
C GLN A 482 -18.35 8.14 16.89
N ARG A 483 -19.62 8.52 16.72
CA ARG A 483 -20.17 9.75 17.29
C ARG A 483 -20.04 9.75 18.81
N SER A 484 -20.40 8.64 19.47
CA SER A 484 -20.27 8.47 20.92
C SER A 484 -18.82 8.60 21.39
N SER A 485 -17.87 7.87 20.78
CA SER A 485 -16.45 7.95 21.15
C SER A 485 -15.87 9.35 20.94
N ILE A 486 -16.27 10.06 19.88
CA ILE A 486 -15.88 11.46 19.66
C ILE A 486 -16.44 12.37 20.75
N GLN A 487 -17.73 12.25 21.08
CA GLN A 487 -18.37 13.06 22.12
C GLN A 487 -17.71 12.85 23.49
N GLN A 488 -17.41 11.60 23.85
CA GLN A 488 -16.72 11.26 25.10
C GLN A 488 -15.30 11.83 25.15
N ALA A 489 -14.52 11.68 24.07
CA ALA A 489 -13.17 12.24 24.01
C ALA A 489 -13.18 13.77 24.07
N LEU A 490 -14.10 14.44 23.36
CA LEU A 490 -14.21 15.89 23.38
C LEU A 490 -14.64 16.41 24.75
N LYS A 491 -15.54 15.70 25.46
CA LYS A 491 -15.89 16.01 26.84
C LYS A 491 -14.68 15.92 27.75
N ALA A 492 -13.93 14.81 27.70
CA ALA A 492 -12.72 14.62 28.51
C ALA A 492 -11.63 15.66 28.22
N LEU A 493 -11.45 16.06 26.95
CA LEU A 493 -10.48 17.09 26.58
C LEU A 493 -10.80 18.47 27.14
N LYS A 494 -12.08 18.81 27.36
CA LYS A 494 -12.46 20.08 28.01
C LYS A 494 -11.92 20.14 29.44
N ASP A 495 -11.99 19.04 30.17
CA ASP A 495 -11.51 18.95 31.54
C ASP A 495 -9.97 18.98 31.57
N VAL A 496 -9.33 18.17 30.72
CA VAL A 496 -7.85 18.07 30.64
C VAL A 496 -7.18 19.36 30.19
N ALA A 497 -7.82 20.16 29.32
CA ALA A 497 -7.25 21.43 28.86
C ALA A 497 -6.96 22.43 30.00
N SER A 498 -7.64 22.28 31.13
CA SER A 498 -7.44 23.11 32.33
C SER A 498 -6.39 22.55 33.31
N GLN A 499 -5.84 21.36 33.04
CA GLN A 499 -4.97 20.61 33.94
C GLN A 499 -3.61 20.32 33.28
N PRO A 500 -2.55 21.11 33.58
CA PRO A 500 -1.25 20.98 32.93
C PRO A 500 -0.62 19.58 33.04
N GLU A 501 -0.76 18.92 34.18
CA GLU A 501 -0.21 17.58 34.41
C GLU A 501 -0.91 16.50 33.58
N ALA A 502 -2.25 16.55 33.50
CA ALA A 502 -3.03 15.62 32.68
C ALA A 502 -2.74 15.82 31.19
N LEU A 503 -2.57 17.07 30.76
CA LEU A 503 -2.17 17.39 29.39
C LEU A 503 -0.76 16.89 29.08
N ALA A 504 0.19 17.09 30.00
CA ALA A 504 1.56 16.59 29.87
C ALA A 504 1.61 15.05 29.77
N ALA A 505 0.75 14.35 30.51
CA ALA A 505 0.62 12.89 30.44
C ALA A 505 0.14 12.40 29.06
N LEU A 506 -0.67 13.19 28.34
CA LEU A 506 -1.12 12.85 26.98
C LEU A 506 -0.12 13.24 25.88
N THR A 507 0.74 14.23 26.14
CA THR A 507 1.74 14.70 25.18
C THR A 507 3.11 14.04 25.34
N SER A 508 3.33 13.25 26.40
CA SER A 508 4.59 12.58 26.69
C SER A 508 4.41 11.08 26.99
N GLY A 509 5.52 10.35 27.05
CA GLY A 509 5.56 8.96 27.52
C GLY A 509 4.70 7.95 26.73
N PRO A 510 4.22 6.89 27.41
CA PRO A 510 3.51 5.78 26.77
C PRO A 510 2.20 6.16 26.06
N ALA A 511 1.42 7.11 26.60
CA ALA A 511 0.13 7.51 26.02
C ALA A 511 0.32 8.14 24.63
N LYS A 512 1.33 9.02 24.49
CA LYS A 512 1.65 9.65 23.21
C LYS A 512 2.19 8.66 22.19
N ILE A 513 2.99 7.68 22.62
CA ILE A 513 3.46 6.57 21.78
C ILE A 513 2.25 5.76 21.27
N HIS A 514 1.35 5.36 22.17
CA HIS A 514 0.15 4.59 21.83
C HIS A 514 -0.73 5.34 20.83
N GLN A 515 -1.04 6.62 21.09
CA GLN A 515 -1.82 7.46 20.17
C GLN A 515 -1.14 7.55 18.78
N THR A 516 0.19 7.66 18.74
CA THR A 516 0.95 7.70 17.49
C THR A 516 0.85 6.35 16.76
N PHE A 517 1.02 5.22 17.46
CA PHE A 517 0.97 3.89 16.87
C PHE A 517 -0.41 3.54 16.31
N LEU A 518 -1.49 3.95 17.01
CA LEU A 518 -2.86 3.85 16.51
C LEU A 518 -3.03 4.65 15.21
N ALA A 519 -2.57 5.90 15.22
CA ALA A 519 -2.84 6.82 14.13
C ALA A 519 -2.02 6.50 12.86
N PHE A 520 -0.79 6.03 13.01
CA PHE A 520 0.06 5.57 11.90
C PHE A 520 -0.09 4.07 11.60
N ASN A 521 -1.03 3.39 12.27
CA ASN A 521 -1.31 1.96 12.11
C ASN A 521 -0.07 1.06 12.32
N CYS A 522 0.86 1.47 13.19
CA CYS A 522 2.07 0.68 13.49
C CYS A 522 1.71 -0.69 14.08
N TYR A 523 0.58 -0.76 14.79
CA TYR A 523 0.05 -1.99 15.39
C TYR A 523 -0.42 -3.05 14.40
N ALA A 524 -0.58 -2.72 13.11
CA ALA A 524 -0.88 -3.73 12.08
C ALA A 524 0.27 -4.71 11.84
N CYS A 525 1.50 -4.28 12.13
CA CYS A 525 2.71 -5.08 11.92
C CYS A 525 3.44 -5.36 13.22
N HIS A 526 3.53 -4.37 14.10
CA HIS A 526 4.35 -4.43 15.29
C HIS A 526 3.51 -4.63 16.54
N GLN A 527 3.97 -5.54 17.40
CA GLN A 527 3.50 -5.60 18.78
C GLN A 527 4.30 -4.62 19.65
N ARG A 528 3.62 -3.97 20.60
CA ARG A 528 4.25 -3.26 21.73
C ARG A 528 3.38 -3.39 22.97
N GLY A 529 3.95 -3.99 24.02
CA GLY A 529 3.22 -4.39 25.22
C GLY A 529 2.09 -5.35 24.85
N LEU A 530 0.90 -5.04 25.33
CA LEU A 530 -0.34 -5.78 25.05
C LEU A 530 -1.03 -5.34 23.76
N TYR A 531 -0.42 -4.47 22.95
CA TYR A 531 -1.05 -3.89 21.76
C TYR A 531 -0.39 -4.32 20.46
N GLY A 532 -1.24 -4.60 19.46
CA GLY A 532 -0.86 -4.83 18.07
C GLY A 532 -0.31 -6.21 17.80
N GLY A 533 0.41 -6.32 16.68
CA GLY A 533 0.77 -7.60 16.07
C GLY A 533 -0.09 -7.87 14.84
N ALA A 534 0.40 -8.76 13.98
CA ALA A 534 -0.35 -9.19 12.81
C ALA A 534 -1.69 -9.82 13.22
N GLU A 535 -2.79 -9.33 12.66
CA GLU A 535 -4.09 -9.98 12.85
C GLU A 535 -4.05 -11.40 12.28
N LYS A 536 -4.74 -12.36 12.91
CA LYS A 536 -4.82 -13.75 12.43
C LYS A 536 -5.25 -13.81 10.94
N ILE A 537 -6.19 -12.97 10.53
CA ILE A 537 -6.66 -12.84 9.13
C ILE A 537 -5.58 -12.36 8.14
N ARG A 538 -4.52 -11.72 8.62
CA ARG A 538 -3.39 -11.22 7.80
C ARG A 538 -2.10 -11.99 8.05
N ASP A 539 -2.11 -13.01 8.90
CA ASP A 539 -0.89 -13.72 9.29
C ASP A 539 -0.16 -14.31 8.07
N SER A 540 -0.92 -14.85 7.12
CA SER A 540 -0.40 -15.43 5.87
C SER A 540 0.21 -14.42 4.89
N VAL A 541 -0.05 -13.12 5.07
CA VAL A 541 0.51 -12.05 4.21
C VAL A 541 1.99 -11.80 4.52
N PHE A 542 2.42 -12.11 5.75
CA PHE A 542 3.81 -11.92 6.16
C PHE A 542 4.64 -13.13 5.74
N GLU A 543 5.48 -12.94 4.71
CA GLU A 543 6.28 -14.00 4.10
C GLU A 543 7.79 -13.89 4.42
N THR A 544 8.48 -15.02 4.26
CA THR A 544 9.93 -15.13 4.44
C THR A 544 10.58 -15.95 3.32
N THR A 545 11.81 -15.61 2.94
CA THR A 545 12.66 -16.47 2.09
C THR A 545 13.35 -17.59 2.89
N MET A 546 13.29 -17.53 4.22
CA MET A 546 13.89 -18.48 5.16
C MET A 546 12.80 -19.09 6.05
N LYS A 547 12.11 -20.13 5.55
CA LYS A 547 10.97 -20.75 6.25
C LYS A 547 11.36 -21.39 7.58
N GLU A 548 12.59 -21.85 7.69
CA GLU A 548 13.14 -22.50 8.89
C GLU A 548 13.17 -21.56 10.09
N MET A 549 13.16 -20.23 9.88
CA MET A 549 13.10 -19.23 10.95
C MET A 549 11.70 -19.08 11.55
N GLY A 550 10.65 -19.57 10.90
CA GLY A 550 9.25 -19.40 11.32
C GLY A 550 8.90 -17.92 11.48
N ASP A 551 8.20 -17.60 12.57
CA ASP A 551 7.71 -16.26 12.87
C ASP A 551 8.83 -15.21 12.99
N GLU A 552 10.01 -15.59 13.50
CA GLU A 552 11.16 -14.68 13.57
C GLU A 552 11.66 -14.23 12.19
N GLY A 553 11.39 -15.03 11.15
CA GLY A 553 11.78 -14.74 9.77
C GLY A 553 10.74 -13.92 9.00
N ARG A 554 9.46 -14.10 9.30
CA ARG A 554 8.37 -13.49 8.51
C ARG A 554 7.73 -12.28 9.18
N LEU A 555 7.56 -12.27 10.50
CA LEU A 555 6.83 -11.23 11.22
C LEU A 555 7.74 -10.05 11.60
N PRO A 556 7.30 -8.80 11.36
CA PRO A 556 7.99 -7.62 11.88
C PRO A 556 8.23 -7.72 13.39
N PRO A 557 9.40 -7.28 13.89
CA PRO A 557 9.77 -7.49 15.29
C PRO A 557 8.88 -6.70 16.26
N SER A 558 8.73 -7.21 17.48
CA SER A 558 8.20 -6.40 18.59
C SER A 558 9.03 -5.13 18.80
N LEU A 559 8.34 -4.05 19.16
CA LEU A 559 8.92 -2.74 19.49
C LEU A 559 9.09 -2.53 21.00
N ASN A 560 8.99 -3.59 21.81
CA ASN A 560 9.31 -3.53 23.22
C ASN A 560 10.78 -3.19 23.46
N GLY A 561 11.06 -2.20 24.30
CA GLY A 561 12.42 -1.80 24.67
C GLY A 561 13.24 -1.25 23.49
N VAL A 562 12.61 -0.89 22.37
CA VAL A 562 13.32 -0.49 21.15
C VAL A 562 14.14 0.80 21.36
N GLY A 563 13.66 1.71 22.20
CA GLY A 563 14.36 2.93 22.56
C GLY A 563 15.63 2.67 23.36
N ASP A 564 15.69 1.60 24.16
CA ASP A 564 16.89 1.16 24.86
C ASP A 564 17.87 0.42 23.94
N LYS A 565 17.31 -0.40 23.04
CA LYS A 565 18.05 -1.29 22.14
C LYS A 565 18.86 -0.56 21.08
N LEU A 566 18.23 0.39 20.41
CA LEU A 566 18.81 1.03 19.24
C LEU A 566 19.60 2.27 19.62
N ARG A 567 20.62 2.57 18.82
CA ARG A 567 21.29 3.87 18.86
C ARG A 567 20.33 4.96 18.36
N ASP A 568 20.51 6.16 18.87
CA ASP A 568 19.60 7.30 18.65
C ASP A 568 19.59 7.73 17.18
N ASP A 569 20.77 7.78 16.57
CA ASP A 569 20.98 8.03 15.15
C ASP A 569 20.30 6.96 14.27
N TRP A 570 20.42 5.69 14.67
CA TRP A 570 19.79 4.58 13.97
C TRP A 570 18.27 4.58 14.09
N LEU A 571 17.72 4.85 15.29
CA LEU A 571 16.28 4.94 15.50
C LEU A 571 15.68 6.10 14.69
N ALA A 572 16.35 7.27 14.68
CA ALA A 572 15.95 8.39 13.84
C ALA A 572 15.93 8.01 12.36
N LYS A 573 17.00 7.35 11.88
CA LYS A 573 17.12 6.87 10.51
C LYS A 573 15.96 5.93 10.14
N LEU A 574 15.65 4.95 10.99
CA LEU A 574 14.58 3.98 10.73
C LEU A 574 13.22 4.65 10.51
N LEU A 575 12.85 5.63 11.34
CA LEU A 575 11.57 6.32 11.23
C LEU A 575 11.54 7.25 10.00
N ASN A 576 12.67 7.88 9.68
CA ASN A 576 12.78 8.90 8.63
C ASN A 576 12.98 8.34 7.22
N GLU A 577 13.65 7.20 7.10
CA GLU A 577 14.09 6.60 5.84
C GLU A 577 13.52 5.19 5.62
N GLY A 578 12.96 4.57 6.66
CA GLY A 578 12.68 3.13 6.66
C GLY A 578 13.98 2.32 6.79
N ALA A 579 13.87 0.99 6.80
CA ALA A 579 15.04 0.12 6.58
C ALA A 579 14.63 -1.25 6.07
N ASN A 580 15.54 -1.87 5.33
CA ASN A 580 15.41 -3.25 4.89
C ASN A 580 16.61 -4.13 5.30
N ASN A 581 17.16 -3.91 6.50
CA ASN A 581 18.31 -4.69 6.98
C ASN A 581 17.98 -6.18 7.28
N ARG A 582 16.73 -6.60 7.03
CA ARG A 582 16.27 -7.98 7.14
C ARG A 582 15.89 -8.57 5.77
N GLN A 583 16.17 -7.87 4.67
CA GLN A 583 15.82 -8.26 3.29
C GLN A 583 16.26 -9.67 2.87
N ASN A 584 17.25 -10.24 3.56
CA ASN A 584 17.72 -11.60 3.27
C ASN A 584 16.70 -12.67 3.67
N TYR A 585 15.78 -12.38 4.58
CA TYR A 585 14.78 -13.31 5.07
C TYR A 585 13.37 -12.71 5.15
N MET A 586 13.22 -11.48 5.65
CA MET A 586 11.92 -10.83 5.81
C MET A 586 11.57 -10.03 4.56
N LEU A 587 10.41 -10.34 4.00
CA LEU A 587 9.99 -9.75 2.73
C LEU A 587 9.19 -8.45 2.90
N THR A 588 8.48 -8.30 4.02
CA THR A 588 7.76 -7.06 4.35
C THR A 588 8.73 -5.91 4.62
N HIS A 589 8.48 -4.75 4.00
CA HIS A 589 9.32 -3.57 4.18
C HIS A 589 8.91 -2.77 5.41
N MET A 590 9.89 -2.19 6.13
CA MET A 590 9.59 -1.15 7.11
C MET A 590 9.37 0.18 6.38
N PRO A 591 8.17 0.79 6.49
CA PRO A 591 7.84 2.04 5.80
C PRO A 591 8.70 3.22 6.22
N ARG A 592 8.86 4.15 5.29
CA ARG A 592 9.41 5.49 5.47
C ARG A 592 8.28 6.50 5.72
N TYR A 593 8.26 7.10 6.91
CA TYR A 593 7.27 8.14 7.28
C TYR A 593 7.81 9.57 7.13
N GLY A 594 9.14 9.73 7.15
CA GLY A 594 9.80 11.04 7.13
C GLY A 594 9.84 11.71 8.52
N SER A 595 10.68 12.74 8.65
CA SER A 595 10.99 13.39 9.93
C SER A 595 9.88 14.25 10.52
N GLY A 596 8.90 14.65 9.71
CA GLY A 596 7.82 15.53 10.17
C GLY A 596 6.77 14.81 11.01
N ALA A 597 6.12 13.79 10.43
CA ALA A 597 4.87 13.25 10.96
C ALA A 597 5.03 12.41 12.25
N ILE A 598 6.19 11.77 12.42
CA ILE A 598 6.50 10.91 13.58
C ILE A 598 7.85 11.24 14.25
N GLY A 599 8.44 12.40 13.97
CA GLY A 599 9.76 12.76 14.49
C GLY A 599 9.86 12.72 16.02
N HIS A 600 8.77 13.08 16.71
CA HIS A 600 8.67 13.03 18.18
C HIS A 600 8.79 11.62 18.75
N LEU A 601 8.50 10.58 17.95
CA LEU A 601 8.45 9.20 18.44
C LEU A 601 9.82 8.70 18.88
N LYS A 602 10.91 9.16 18.23
CA LYS A 602 12.28 8.78 18.60
C LYS A 602 12.57 9.15 20.06
N ASP A 603 12.36 10.41 20.43
CA ASP A 603 12.65 10.90 21.79
C ASP A 603 11.73 10.25 22.83
N LEU A 604 10.45 10.00 22.49
CA LEU A 604 9.51 9.33 23.38
C LEU A 604 9.88 7.85 23.63
N LEU A 605 10.26 7.11 22.58
CA LEU A 605 10.69 5.72 22.72
C LEU A 605 11.95 5.64 23.58
N ILE A 606 12.90 6.55 23.35
CA ILE A 606 14.11 6.66 24.18
C ILE A 606 13.73 6.93 25.63
N ALA A 607 12.98 7.99 25.89
CA ALA A 607 12.59 8.34 27.26
C ALA A 607 11.79 7.23 27.96
N SER A 608 10.98 6.47 27.22
CA SER A 608 10.14 5.39 27.76
C SER A 608 10.90 4.09 28.00
N ASP A 609 11.90 3.77 27.17
CA ASP A 609 12.52 2.44 27.19
C ASP A 609 13.92 2.45 27.82
N ARG A 610 14.65 3.57 27.71
CA ARG A 610 16.07 3.66 28.07
C ARG A 610 16.28 3.28 29.52
N LYS A 611 17.14 2.28 29.75
CA LYS A 611 17.59 1.96 31.10
C LYS A 611 18.71 2.95 31.49
N PRO A 612 18.67 3.54 32.70
CA PRO A 612 19.60 4.58 33.13
C PRO A 612 21.03 4.06 33.38
N GLU A 613 21.22 2.74 33.45
CA GLU A 613 22.52 2.15 33.75
C GLU A 613 23.37 1.98 32.47
N PRO A 614 24.60 2.52 32.40
CA PRO A 614 25.63 1.84 31.63
C PRO A 614 25.76 0.43 32.21
N ALA A 615 26.01 -0.61 31.40
CA ALA A 615 26.28 -1.93 31.94
C ALA A 615 27.36 -1.79 33.04
N PRO A 616 27.04 -1.98 34.33
CA PRO A 616 27.93 -1.60 35.42
C PRO A 616 29.17 -2.48 35.32
N ASP A 617 30.34 -1.87 35.10
CA ASP A 617 31.66 -2.52 35.13
C ASP A 617 31.88 -3.79 34.26
N THR A 618 30.94 -4.19 33.40
CA THR A 618 31.01 -5.42 32.58
C THR A 618 31.53 -5.24 31.15
N ILE A 619 31.65 -4.00 30.66
CA ILE A 619 32.30 -3.77 29.35
C ILE A 619 33.80 -3.90 29.57
N ALA A 620 34.33 -5.07 29.24
CA ALA A 620 35.74 -5.39 29.44
C ALA A 620 36.64 -4.35 28.75
N LYS A 621 37.47 -3.68 29.55
CA LYS A 621 38.58 -2.86 29.04
C LYS A 621 39.75 -3.80 28.77
N PHE A 622 40.08 -3.97 27.50
CA PHE A 622 41.19 -4.81 27.09
C PHE A 622 42.48 -4.01 27.06
N ASN A 623 43.53 -4.51 27.72
CA ASN A 623 44.89 -3.96 27.62
C ASN A 623 45.67 -4.66 26.48
N GLU A 624 45.08 -4.73 25.29
CA GLU A 624 45.64 -5.38 24.10
C GLU A 624 45.46 -4.46 22.88
N PRO A 625 46.34 -4.54 21.87
CA PRO A 625 46.11 -3.84 20.60
C PRO A 625 44.79 -4.25 19.93
N ASP A 626 44.11 -3.27 19.32
CA ASP A 626 42.80 -3.45 18.66
C ASP A 626 42.75 -4.63 17.68
N TYR A 627 43.82 -4.87 16.92
CA TYR A 627 43.87 -6.00 15.98
C TYR A 627 43.80 -7.37 16.68
N ARG A 628 44.36 -7.51 17.89
CA ARG A 628 44.30 -8.75 18.69
C ARG A 628 42.91 -8.95 19.27
N ILE A 629 42.31 -7.88 19.80
CA ILE A 629 40.92 -7.91 20.30
C ILE A 629 39.97 -8.34 19.17
N LYS A 630 40.11 -7.75 17.98
CA LYS A 630 39.33 -8.12 16.79
C LYS A 630 39.61 -9.55 16.32
N ALA A 631 40.85 -10.04 16.39
CA ALA A 631 41.18 -11.42 16.06
C ALA A 631 40.53 -12.41 17.03
N ALA A 632 40.62 -12.16 18.33
CA ALA A 632 39.96 -12.96 19.37
C ALA A 632 38.43 -12.95 19.20
N GLY A 633 37.83 -11.77 18.96
CA GLY A 633 36.41 -11.63 18.67
C GLY A 633 35.97 -12.45 17.45
N ARG A 634 36.75 -12.41 16.34
CA ARG A 634 36.50 -13.23 15.14
C ARG A 634 36.59 -14.72 15.43
N HIS A 635 37.55 -15.15 16.25
CA HIS A 635 37.64 -16.54 16.68
C HIS A 635 36.41 -16.96 17.50
N MET A 636 35.97 -16.13 18.44
CA MET A 636 34.80 -16.40 19.28
C MET A 636 33.51 -16.55 18.49
N VAL A 637 33.25 -15.68 17.51
CA VAL A 637 32.03 -15.79 16.68
C VAL A 637 32.12 -16.89 15.62
N GLY A 638 33.34 -17.40 15.35
CA GLY A 638 33.63 -18.43 14.37
C GLY A 638 33.16 -19.83 14.77
N GLY A 639 33.23 -20.78 13.82
CA GLY A 639 32.71 -22.13 13.99
C GLY A 639 33.41 -23.00 15.04
N ASN A 640 34.57 -22.56 15.56
CA ASN A 640 35.35 -23.28 16.57
C ASN A 640 35.09 -22.80 18.01
N SER A 641 34.20 -21.80 18.19
CA SER A 641 33.83 -21.25 19.49
C SER A 641 32.31 -21.06 19.54
N LEU A 642 31.79 -19.90 19.97
CA LEU A 642 30.36 -19.61 20.11
C LEU A 642 29.54 -19.82 18.82
N SER A 643 30.19 -19.99 17.66
CA SER A 643 29.55 -20.44 16.43
C SER A 643 28.44 -19.53 15.92
N CYS A 644 28.50 -18.24 16.22
CA CYS A 644 27.49 -17.26 15.78
C CYS A 644 27.33 -17.25 14.25
N ILE A 645 28.41 -17.49 13.50
CA ILE A 645 28.39 -17.56 12.02
C ILE A 645 27.59 -18.75 11.46
N LYS A 646 27.17 -19.71 12.29
CA LYS A 646 26.24 -20.77 11.84
C LYS A 646 24.85 -20.22 11.56
N CYS A 647 24.46 -19.14 12.24
CA CYS A 647 23.12 -18.54 12.14
C CYS A 647 23.12 -17.08 11.64
N HIS A 648 24.28 -16.42 11.59
CA HIS A 648 24.38 -15.02 11.19
C HIS A 648 25.39 -14.82 10.07
N ASP A 649 25.03 -14.02 9.08
CA ASP A 649 26.00 -13.53 8.10
C ASP A 649 27.08 -12.68 8.80
N PHE A 650 28.33 -12.71 8.31
CA PHE A 650 29.42 -11.89 8.80
C PHE A 650 30.05 -11.09 7.65
N GLY A 651 29.66 -9.83 7.50
CA GLY A 651 30.12 -9.01 6.37
C GLY A 651 29.62 -9.60 5.04
N GLN A 652 30.53 -9.93 4.13
CA GLN A 652 30.20 -10.57 2.85
C GLN A 652 30.03 -12.10 2.95
N TYR A 653 30.34 -12.70 4.11
CA TYR A 653 30.32 -14.14 4.29
C TYR A 653 28.93 -14.60 4.77
N PRO A 654 28.20 -15.41 3.97
CA PRO A 654 26.91 -15.93 4.39
C PRO A 654 27.09 -16.97 5.52
N SER A 655 26.07 -17.10 6.37
CA SER A 655 26.04 -18.19 7.35
C SER A 655 25.91 -19.57 6.69
N ILE A 656 26.28 -20.60 7.45
CA ILE A 656 26.20 -22.00 7.01
C ILE A 656 24.77 -22.56 7.15
N GLY A 657 23.98 -22.05 8.11
CA GLY A 657 22.59 -22.42 8.36
C GLY A 657 21.63 -21.25 8.09
N ILE A 658 20.73 -20.97 9.04
CA ILE A 658 19.80 -19.83 8.92
C ILE A 658 20.56 -18.53 8.71
N ARG A 659 20.05 -17.63 7.86
CA ARG A 659 20.70 -16.36 7.50
C ARG A 659 20.13 -15.18 8.27
N ALA A 660 20.27 -15.20 9.60
CA ALA A 660 19.82 -14.10 10.44
C ALA A 660 20.66 -12.83 10.21
N ILE A 661 20.34 -11.78 10.97
CA ILE A 661 20.92 -10.43 10.83
C ILE A 661 22.46 -10.44 10.74
N ASN A 662 23.01 -9.67 9.81
CA ASN A 662 24.46 -9.59 9.59
C ASN A 662 25.19 -8.96 10.79
N LEU A 663 26.14 -9.69 11.39
CA LEU A 663 26.89 -9.28 12.58
C LEU A 663 27.70 -7.99 12.34
N ALA A 664 28.21 -7.79 11.12
CA ALA A 664 28.99 -6.60 10.77
C ALA A 664 28.16 -5.30 10.80
N SER A 665 26.83 -5.41 10.79
CA SER A 665 25.91 -4.26 10.89
C SER A 665 25.51 -3.90 12.31
N MET A 666 25.92 -4.66 13.34
CA MET A 666 25.40 -4.48 14.69
C MET A 666 25.86 -3.17 15.34
N THR A 667 27.12 -2.78 15.13
CA THR A 667 27.72 -1.58 15.77
C THR A 667 27.10 -0.27 15.28
N SER A 668 26.53 -0.25 14.08
CA SER A 668 25.81 0.92 13.57
C SER A 668 24.37 1.02 14.07
N ARG A 669 23.85 -0.03 14.72
CA ARG A 669 22.42 -0.15 15.06
C ARG A 669 22.15 -0.25 16.54
N LEU A 670 22.91 -1.11 17.21
CA LEU A 670 22.68 -1.52 18.59
C LEU A 670 23.54 -0.67 19.51
N ARG A 671 23.01 -0.40 20.70
CA ARG A 671 23.83 0.11 21.79
C ARG A 671 24.66 -1.02 22.39
N GLU A 672 25.90 -0.69 22.73
CA GLU A 672 26.86 -1.65 23.30
C GLU A 672 26.37 -2.21 24.63
N ASP A 673 25.93 -1.35 25.54
CA ASP A 673 25.41 -1.75 26.86
C ASP A 673 24.18 -2.66 26.75
N TRP A 674 23.29 -2.36 25.80
CA TRP A 674 22.13 -3.21 25.52
C TRP A 674 22.55 -4.57 24.96
N PHE A 675 23.51 -4.58 24.04
CA PHE A 675 23.98 -5.82 23.40
C PHE A 675 24.64 -6.75 24.41
N VAL A 676 25.42 -6.23 25.37
CA VAL A 676 26.00 -7.02 26.46
C VAL A 676 24.90 -7.69 27.30
N ARG A 677 23.87 -6.93 27.70
CA ARG A 677 22.74 -7.50 28.45
C ARG A 677 21.96 -8.54 27.64
N TYR A 678 21.75 -8.28 26.35
CA TYR A 678 21.07 -9.19 25.44
C TYR A 678 21.82 -10.51 25.27
N LEU A 679 23.15 -10.47 25.13
CA LEU A 679 23.98 -11.68 25.02
C LEU A 679 23.95 -12.55 26.28
N ALA A 680 23.86 -11.92 27.46
CA ALA A 680 23.78 -12.63 28.72
C ALA A 680 22.46 -13.41 28.86
N ASN A 681 21.34 -12.83 28.40
CA ASN A 681 20.02 -13.45 28.50
C ASN A 681 19.10 -13.11 27.31
N PRO A 682 19.24 -13.77 26.14
CA PRO A 682 18.45 -13.44 24.96
C PRO A 682 16.93 -13.63 25.16
N GLN A 683 16.52 -14.62 25.98
CA GLN A 683 15.11 -14.96 26.21
C GLN A 683 14.35 -13.85 26.95
N GLU A 684 15.02 -13.09 27.83
CA GLU A 684 14.40 -11.95 28.53
C GLU A 684 13.97 -10.84 27.57
N TYR A 685 14.76 -10.61 26.51
CA TYR A 685 14.50 -9.54 25.54
C TYR A 685 13.68 -10.00 24.35
N ARG A 686 13.75 -11.29 23.99
CA ARG A 686 12.98 -11.91 22.90
C ARG A 686 12.55 -13.31 23.33
N PRO A 687 11.44 -13.44 24.07
CA PRO A 687 10.89 -14.74 24.43
C PRO A 687 10.67 -15.63 23.20
N GLY A 688 11.09 -16.89 23.27
CA GLY A 688 10.98 -17.84 22.16
C GLY A 688 12.04 -17.66 21.08
N THR A 689 13.05 -16.79 21.27
CA THR A 689 14.12 -16.64 20.29
C THR A 689 14.98 -17.90 20.17
N ARG A 690 15.47 -18.19 18.97
CA ARG A 690 16.40 -19.31 18.72
C ARG A 690 17.83 -19.03 19.17
N MET A 691 18.13 -17.79 19.55
CA MET A 691 19.47 -17.41 19.97
C MET A 691 19.83 -18.12 21.28
N PRO A 692 20.93 -18.91 21.31
CA PRO A 692 21.32 -19.62 22.51
C PRO A 692 21.80 -18.64 23.59
N ALA A 693 21.51 -18.95 24.85
CA ALA A 693 22.18 -18.32 25.96
C ALA A 693 23.61 -18.88 26.04
N ALA A 694 24.61 -18.08 25.66
CA ALA A 694 26.01 -18.50 25.71
C ALA A 694 26.56 -18.58 27.15
N TRP A 695 25.91 -17.87 28.09
CA TRP A 695 26.25 -17.81 29.52
C TRP A 695 25.09 -18.23 30.44
N PRO A 696 24.60 -19.48 30.36
CA PRO A 696 23.54 -19.94 31.26
C PRO A 696 23.98 -19.80 32.73
N PHE A 697 23.11 -19.22 33.56
CA PHE A 697 23.36 -18.97 34.99
C PHE A 697 24.62 -18.14 35.28
N GLY A 698 25.01 -17.26 34.35
CA GLY A 698 26.21 -16.41 34.49
C GLY A 698 27.52 -17.13 34.21
N THR A 699 27.48 -18.39 33.75
CA THR A 699 28.69 -19.17 33.45
C THR A 699 28.76 -19.53 31.98
N THR A 700 29.95 -19.39 31.37
CA THR A 700 30.14 -19.75 29.95
C THR A 700 29.98 -21.25 29.72
N SER A 701 29.19 -21.59 28.71
CA SER A 701 29.01 -22.97 28.26
C SER A 701 30.29 -23.58 27.67
N PHE A 702 31.26 -22.76 27.23
CA PHE A 702 32.52 -23.22 26.66
C PHE A 702 33.58 -23.56 27.72
N SER A 703 34.07 -24.80 27.71
CA SER A 703 35.03 -25.32 28.69
C SER A 703 36.42 -24.66 28.63
N MET A 704 36.83 -24.16 27.46
CA MET A 704 38.12 -23.48 27.28
C MET A 704 38.23 -22.22 28.15
N PHE A 705 37.15 -21.45 28.29
CA PHE A 705 37.09 -20.25 29.14
C PHE A 705 36.91 -20.55 30.65
N ARG A 706 36.53 -21.78 31.00
CA ARG A 706 36.45 -22.23 32.41
C ARG A 706 37.80 -22.62 33.00
N ARG A 707 38.80 -22.97 32.17
CA ARG A 707 40.15 -23.33 32.64
C ARG A 707 40.97 -22.11 33.08
N GLU A 708 40.92 -21.01 32.33
CA GLU A 708 41.69 -19.80 32.68
C GLU A 708 41.18 -19.11 33.96
N THR A 709 39.86 -19.13 34.21
CA THR A 709 39.29 -18.55 35.43
C THR A 709 39.61 -19.38 36.68
N ALA A 710 39.60 -20.71 36.57
CA ALA A 710 39.99 -21.61 37.66
C ALA A 710 41.49 -21.52 38.00
N GLU A 711 42.37 -21.30 37.01
CA GLU A 711 43.80 -21.06 37.25
C GLU A 711 44.06 -19.67 37.87
N SER A 712 43.31 -18.63 37.49
CA SER A 712 43.43 -17.31 38.13
C SER A 712 43.01 -17.31 39.61
N SER A 713 42.00 -18.10 39.98
CA SER A 713 41.55 -18.25 41.38
C SER A 713 42.46 -19.11 42.26
N ARG A 714 43.46 -19.78 41.66
CA ARG A 714 44.51 -20.51 42.39
C ARG A 714 45.81 -19.71 42.53
N MET A 715 45.86 -18.49 41.98
CA MET A 715 46.99 -17.58 42.05
C MET A 715 46.67 -16.24 42.75
N SER A 716 45.60 -16.19 43.55
CA SER A 716 45.29 -15.07 44.46
C SER A 716 45.42 -15.47 45.91
#